data_AF-A0A7L1HAB3-F1
#
_entry.id   AF-A0A7L1HAB3-F1
#
_cell.length_a   1.000
_cell.length_b   1.000
_cell.length_c   1.000
_cell.angle_alpha   90.00
_cell.angle_beta   90.00
_cell.angle_gamma   90.00
#
_symmetry.space_group_name_H-M   'P 1'
#
loop_
_entity.id
_entity.type
_entity.pdbx_description
1 polymer ?
#
loop_
_entity_poly.entity_id
_entity_poly.type
_entity_poly.pdbx_seq_one_letter_code
_entity_poly.pdbx_strand_id
1 'polypeptide(L)'
;GTLLNLSVSDHGWSDSLLLSWDEPEGGAKGYLLALSSLGSGTSLQNGSAGPNITSFWFHGLTPGMCYEIEVTATLACMETTSQTVTAQTSPSPVRNLSLSSDGSSAMLQASWAHAHGQRDSYYLALYHSNSQMLVRNVSILPNISTFLFDGLLAGSEYALKVSTLVGSSQASTSIHQWTAPTIPTQLRLSPGSSTSLIASWAGAGGTAWLHLTLHNLRTQTVTTTLSARRGLTSYTFQHLHPGTQYWLGLSAMAGPYTMVGPNATAWTYPLSPGNVTLSPAEEQNSLQAHWSTPAGERDFYLVTLQEGKDGVPTRNISVDGDNSHVTFHGLSSGEQYSVQVTAVAGPYRASACSTTAWTQPLAPSGVSLSSQGSPYSLLASWEEAMGEGYVLALSLMEHPMKNSSLLRGVTNFTYDGLRPGTLYTFEVSTVAGPYTSSPCRITNWTYPLPPEQLTLSNQGHSTSLQASWRAAPTGSTVYTGTLWETKSQEQVRNMTVGNNWMNVTFEDLVPGRQYTLEMAAVAGPYRSPVRSATDWTYPLAPAGVTLTNTRRPLGLTAFWDKSAGDVDQFHLQLYSKSHPAQRNISVGPNTHNFTFLGLSPGIQYFLKVTVLAGPYRSSSHFATEWTYPLSLANVSVQPGRRPQELHVSWVESGGGRDHLVQLSVAESLSIIRNVSVPHGVTQLDLEGLVPGSQYRVEIISQAGPHRTSSQTAIGYTVPLPPLSLSASPVSTAWALAVRWETPPGQRDGYLLSVHEEGSSVPARSLEAGKDITNVTLAWLEPGTCYLVGIWAVAGPYRSLPKNITGCTVPAAPTDLRLTNPGSSSELYTCWNKPPGRRDLYRVILYGLTTQSRNRVQTLSPDAQNITWTHLEAGSRFAVQVTAVKGSLEASSTNITQWTYPLAPANLTLVSHSASELQASWAATGQGAEGYVVDVYDRASSSHVGHVVLGGDARSHTFRKLSPGTHYSVAVRTTAGPFHTSTPNFTHCTREYDALLA
;
A
#
# COMPACT_ATOMS: atom_id res chain seq x y z
N GLY A 1 -133.24 48.11 -163.07
CA GLY A 1 -131.99 48.48 -162.40
C GLY A 1 -131.78 47.55 -161.24
N THR A 2 -130.55 47.09 -161.02
CA THR A 2 -130.18 46.04 -160.06
C THR A 2 -129.08 46.54 -159.10
N LEU A 3 -129.00 45.96 -157.90
CA LEU A 3 -128.17 46.40 -156.76
C LEU A 3 -127.12 45.34 -156.38
N LEU A 4 -126.07 45.78 -155.65
CA LEU A 4 -125.05 44.95 -155.01
C LEU A 4 -125.19 44.96 -153.47
N ASN A 5 -124.44 44.09 -152.78
CA ASN A 5 -124.41 43.88 -151.30
C ASN A 5 -122.94 43.75 -150.82
N LEU A 6 -122.56 44.17 -149.60
CA LEU A 6 -121.15 44.25 -149.13
C LEU A 6 -120.89 43.83 -147.65
N SER A 7 -119.67 43.31 -147.33
CA SER A 7 -119.25 42.89 -145.95
C SER A 7 -117.71 42.88 -145.70
N VAL A 8 -117.23 43.01 -144.44
CA VAL A 8 -115.77 43.14 -144.08
C VAL A 8 -115.32 42.42 -142.77
N SER A 9 -114.06 41.92 -142.67
CA SER A 9 -113.43 41.34 -141.44
C SER A 9 -111.88 41.49 -141.32
N ASP A 10 -111.29 41.46 -140.09
CA ASP A 10 -109.82 41.57 -139.82
C ASP A 10 -109.11 40.25 -139.43
N HIS A 11 -109.86 39.23 -139.01
CA HIS A 11 -109.36 37.93 -138.52
C HIS A 11 -108.29 38.00 -137.41
N GLY A 12 -108.26 39.08 -136.62
CA GLY A 12 -107.26 39.30 -135.58
C GLY A 12 -105.86 39.61 -136.11
N TRP A 13 -105.71 39.89 -137.41
CA TRP A 13 -104.46 40.35 -138.00
C TRP A 13 -104.36 41.87 -137.84
N SER A 14 -103.15 42.36 -137.58
CA SER A 14 -102.95 43.77 -137.26
C SER A 14 -102.81 44.68 -138.49
N ASP A 15 -102.84 44.14 -139.70
CA ASP A 15 -102.42 44.86 -140.92
C ASP A 15 -103.25 44.57 -142.19
N SER A 16 -104.43 43.96 -142.06
CA SER A 16 -105.23 43.56 -143.23
C SER A 16 -106.73 43.39 -142.96
N LEU A 17 -107.53 43.54 -144.02
CA LEU A 17 -109.00 43.46 -144.02
C LEU A 17 -109.50 42.74 -145.29
N LEU A 18 -110.50 41.86 -145.16
CA LEU A 18 -111.18 41.17 -146.27
C LEU A 18 -112.51 41.86 -146.61
N LEU A 19 -112.85 42.01 -147.89
CA LEU A 19 -114.12 42.52 -148.43
C LEU A 19 -114.84 41.42 -149.27
N SER A 20 -116.18 41.36 -149.24
CA SER A 20 -117.00 40.42 -150.05
C SER A 20 -118.32 41.04 -150.57
N TRP A 21 -118.80 40.64 -151.77
CA TRP A 21 -120.02 41.15 -152.45
C TRP A 21 -120.71 40.15 -153.42
N ASP A 22 -121.95 40.44 -153.85
CA ASP A 22 -122.78 39.60 -154.74
C ASP A 22 -122.79 40.05 -156.24
N GLU A 23 -123.14 39.15 -157.19
CA GLU A 23 -123.18 39.43 -158.65
C GLU A 23 -124.56 39.93 -159.17
N PRO A 24 -124.63 40.98 -160.04
CA PRO A 24 -125.90 41.57 -160.48
C PRO A 24 -126.56 40.85 -161.67
N GLU A 25 -127.90 40.76 -161.67
CA GLU A 25 -128.72 39.93 -162.59
C GLU A 25 -128.56 40.19 -164.11
N GLY A 26 -127.96 41.31 -164.51
CA GLY A 26 -127.70 41.65 -165.92
C GLY A 26 -126.42 41.02 -166.50
N GLY A 27 -125.61 40.36 -165.67
CA GLY A 27 -124.27 39.91 -166.00
C GLY A 27 -123.26 41.06 -165.98
N ALA A 28 -122.36 41.06 -164.99
CA ALA A 28 -121.30 42.05 -164.92
C ALA A 28 -120.21 41.75 -165.97
N LYS A 29 -119.57 42.81 -166.48
CA LYS A 29 -118.33 42.73 -167.29
C LYS A 29 -117.07 42.86 -166.42
N GLY A 30 -117.20 43.41 -165.21
CA GLY A 30 -116.14 43.52 -164.20
C GLY A 30 -116.49 44.55 -163.11
N TYR A 31 -115.69 44.54 -162.04
CA TYR A 31 -115.82 45.44 -160.89
C TYR A 31 -114.59 46.32 -160.68
N LEU A 32 -114.78 47.48 -160.08
CA LEU A 32 -113.78 48.42 -159.57
C LEU A 32 -114.00 48.59 -158.06
N LEU A 33 -112.92 48.66 -157.30
CA LEU A 33 -112.90 48.72 -155.84
C LEU A 33 -112.06 49.91 -155.40
N ALA A 34 -112.38 50.57 -154.29
CA ALA A 34 -111.57 51.64 -153.70
C ALA A 34 -111.63 51.62 -152.18
N LEU A 35 -110.52 51.35 -151.50
CA LEU A 35 -110.36 51.54 -150.04
C LEU A 35 -109.86 52.95 -149.77
N SER A 36 -110.50 53.63 -148.82
CA SER A 36 -110.08 54.92 -148.27
C SER A 36 -109.87 54.84 -146.75
N SER A 37 -109.18 55.83 -146.18
CA SER A 37 -109.14 56.00 -144.73
C SER A 37 -110.42 56.71 -144.27
N LEU A 38 -111.17 56.06 -143.38
CA LEU A 38 -112.38 56.62 -142.79
C LEU A 38 -112.02 57.91 -142.03
N GLY A 39 -112.53 59.04 -142.52
CA GLY A 39 -112.26 60.37 -141.98
C GLY A 39 -111.23 61.22 -142.74
N SER A 40 -110.42 60.65 -143.65
CA SER A 40 -109.58 61.45 -144.57
C SER A 40 -110.13 61.52 -146.00
N GLY A 41 -110.99 60.56 -146.40
CA GLY A 41 -111.51 60.46 -147.77
C GLY A 41 -110.44 60.16 -148.83
N THR A 42 -109.18 59.97 -148.42
CA THR A 42 -108.09 59.65 -149.35
C THR A 42 -108.24 58.21 -149.85
N SER A 43 -108.38 58.04 -151.15
CA SER A 43 -108.29 56.74 -151.83
C SER A 43 -106.89 56.16 -151.61
N LEU A 44 -106.78 55.12 -150.78
CA LEU A 44 -105.54 54.45 -150.39
C LEU A 44 -105.15 53.32 -151.35
N GLN A 45 -106.12 52.50 -151.75
CA GLN A 45 -105.91 51.37 -152.68
C GLN A 45 -107.12 51.20 -153.59
N ASN A 46 -106.90 51.22 -154.91
CA ASN A 46 -107.91 50.89 -155.90
C ASN A 46 -107.66 49.48 -156.46
N GLY A 47 -108.71 48.68 -156.51
CA GLY A 47 -108.70 47.33 -157.09
C GLY A 47 -109.58 47.26 -158.33
N SER A 48 -109.40 46.20 -159.11
CA SER A 48 -110.37 45.80 -160.13
C SER A 48 -110.50 44.29 -160.11
N ALA A 49 -111.72 43.79 -160.23
CA ALA A 49 -112.02 42.37 -160.15
C ALA A 49 -112.72 41.91 -161.43
N GLY A 50 -112.39 40.71 -161.90
CA GLY A 50 -113.04 40.10 -163.05
C GLY A 50 -114.54 39.82 -162.78
N PRO A 51 -115.34 39.57 -163.82
CA PRO A 51 -116.79 39.44 -163.70
C PRO A 51 -117.24 38.35 -162.72
N ASN A 52 -116.48 37.25 -162.61
CA ASN A 52 -116.80 36.10 -161.75
C ASN A 52 -116.20 36.20 -160.33
N ILE A 53 -115.77 37.37 -159.86
CA ILE A 53 -115.10 37.56 -158.56
C ILE A 53 -115.99 38.36 -157.60
N THR A 54 -116.15 37.81 -156.39
CA THR A 54 -117.06 38.28 -155.33
C THR A 54 -116.34 38.67 -154.02
N SER A 55 -115.01 38.73 -154.00
CA SER A 55 -114.24 39.15 -152.80
C SER A 55 -112.84 39.70 -153.11
N PHE A 56 -112.27 40.45 -152.17
CA PHE A 56 -110.97 41.12 -152.28
C PHE A 56 -110.32 41.40 -150.92
N TRP A 57 -109.00 41.34 -150.82
CA TRP A 57 -108.25 41.67 -149.61
C TRP A 57 -107.51 43.01 -149.73
N PHE A 58 -107.54 43.79 -148.65
CA PHE A 58 -106.67 44.95 -148.44
C PHE A 58 -105.58 44.60 -147.43
N HIS A 59 -104.32 44.81 -147.81
CA HIS A 59 -103.14 44.50 -147.00
C HIS A 59 -102.24 45.74 -146.83
N GLY A 60 -101.41 45.74 -145.78
CA GLY A 60 -100.50 46.84 -145.45
C GLY A 60 -101.15 47.95 -144.62
N LEU A 61 -102.15 47.59 -143.82
CA LEU A 61 -102.88 48.50 -142.94
C LEU A 61 -102.12 48.71 -141.63
N THR A 62 -102.44 49.80 -140.92
CA THR A 62 -101.77 50.19 -139.68
C THR A 62 -102.48 49.57 -138.46
N PRO A 63 -101.77 48.86 -137.56
CA PRO A 63 -102.35 48.26 -136.35
C PRO A 63 -103.15 49.24 -135.48
N GLY A 64 -104.41 48.90 -135.23
CA GLY A 64 -105.36 49.68 -134.43
C GLY A 64 -106.21 50.69 -135.20
N MET A 65 -106.05 50.81 -136.53
CA MET A 65 -106.71 51.87 -137.35
C MET A 65 -107.98 51.39 -138.08
N CYS A 66 -108.84 52.36 -138.45
CA CYS A 66 -110.12 52.17 -139.15
C CYS A 66 -110.12 52.63 -140.62
N TYR A 67 -110.91 51.96 -141.48
CA TYR A 67 -110.94 52.13 -142.94
C TYR A 67 -112.36 52.07 -143.54
N GLU A 68 -112.51 52.55 -144.78
CA GLU A 68 -113.75 52.64 -145.60
C GLU A 68 -113.50 52.09 -147.02
N ILE A 69 -114.52 51.54 -147.70
CA ILE A 69 -114.37 50.80 -148.97
C ILE A 69 -115.58 51.02 -149.90
N GLU A 70 -115.36 51.31 -151.18
CA GLU A 70 -116.36 51.41 -152.28
C GLU A 70 -116.19 50.28 -153.33
N VAL A 71 -117.30 49.85 -153.96
CA VAL A 71 -117.36 48.85 -155.04
C VAL A 71 -118.28 49.32 -156.17
N THR A 72 -117.85 49.20 -157.43
CA THR A 72 -118.55 49.65 -158.65
C THR A 72 -118.55 48.54 -159.72
N ALA A 73 -119.70 48.22 -160.32
CA ALA A 73 -119.85 47.21 -161.38
C ALA A 73 -120.14 47.82 -162.77
N THR A 74 -119.68 47.15 -163.84
CA THR A 74 -119.95 47.48 -165.25
C THR A 74 -120.86 46.44 -165.92
N LEU A 75 -121.82 46.86 -166.73
CA LEU A 75 -122.87 46.04 -167.36
C LEU A 75 -122.77 46.06 -168.90
N ALA A 76 -123.49 45.15 -169.57
CA ALA A 76 -123.60 45.14 -171.03
C ALA A 76 -124.20 46.45 -171.57
N CYS A 77 -123.76 46.88 -172.76
CA CYS A 77 -124.07 48.19 -173.36
C CYS A 77 -123.48 49.43 -172.64
N MET A 78 -122.50 49.27 -171.74
CA MET A 78 -121.79 50.36 -171.03
C MET A 78 -122.63 51.14 -169.98
N GLU A 79 -123.49 50.44 -169.23
CA GLU A 79 -124.10 50.99 -167.99
C GLU A 79 -123.31 50.56 -166.72
N THR A 80 -123.44 51.29 -165.60
CA THR A 80 -122.64 51.10 -164.36
C THR A 80 -123.41 51.36 -163.05
N THR A 81 -122.99 50.78 -161.92
CA THR A 81 -123.66 50.85 -160.58
C THR A 81 -122.66 50.69 -159.39
N SER A 82 -122.83 51.31 -158.20
CA SER A 82 -121.84 51.29 -157.05
C SER A 82 -122.40 51.36 -155.60
N GLN A 83 -121.59 51.02 -154.55
CA GLN A 83 -121.94 50.94 -153.09
C GLN A 83 -120.70 50.93 -152.11
N THR A 84 -120.85 51.20 -150.78
CA THR A 84 -119.74 51.37 -149.74
C THR A 84 -119.88 50.67 -148.35
N VAL A 85 -118.79 50.48 -147.56
CA VAL A 85 -118.70 49.83 -146.18
C VAL A 85 -117.41 50.17 -145.33
N THR A 86 -117.31 49.87 -144.00
CA THR A 86 -116.16 50.24 -143.07
C THR A 86 -115.69 49.17 -142.02
N ALA A 87 -114.44 49.20 -141.49
CA ALA A 87 -113.88 48.30 -140.42
C ALA A 87 -112.56 48.75 -139.69
N GLN A 88 -112.09 48.05 -138.62
CA GLN A 88 -110.86 48.33 -137.79
C GLN A 88 -109.92 47.10 -137.63
N THR A 89 -108.61 47.31 -137.36
CA THR A 89 -107.56 46.27 -137.14
C THR A 89 -107.03 46.12 -135.68
N SER A 90 -106.38 45.00 -135.37
CA SER A 90 -105.91 44.60 -134.02
C SER A 90 -104.51 45.15 -133.58
N PRO A 91 -104.18 45.25 -132.25
CA PRO A 91 -102.95 45.87 -131.72
C PRO A 91 -101.74 44.93 -131.46
N SER A 92 -100.54 45.51 -131.24
CA SER A 92 -99.25 44.79 -131.07
C SER A 92 -98.76 44.70 -129.59
N PRO A 93 -98.00 43.65 -129.19
CA PRO A 93 -97.37 43.56 -127.86
C PRO A 93 -96.09 44.39 -127.68
N VAL A 94 -95.63 44.52 -126.41
CA VAL A 94 -94.34 45.12 -126.03
C VAL A 94 -93.13 44.29 -126.50
N ARG A 95 -91.95 44.93 -126.57
CA ARG A 95 -90.68 44.28 -126.94
C ARG A 95 -89.64 44.45 -125.81
N ASN A 96 -88.55 43.67 -125.85
CA ASN A 96 -87.36 43.83 -124.98
C ASN A 96 -87.62 43.90 -123.46
N LEU A 97 -88.44 43.01 -122.90
CA LEU A 97 -88.73 42.95 -121.46
C LEU A 97 -87.52 42.43 -120.65
N SER A 98 -87.11 43.11 -119.58
CA SER A 98 -85.98 42.73 -118.69
C SER A 98 -86.30 42.88 -117.19
N LEU A 99 -85.54 42.20 -116.31
CA LEU A 99 -85.66 42.22 -114.84
C LEU A 99 -84.30 41.99 -114.13
N SER A 100 -83.82 42.91 -113.28
CA SER A 100 -82.52 42.81 -112.55
C SER A 100 -82.63 43.01 -111.04
N SER A 101 -81.69 42.47 -110.25
CA SER A 101 -81.61 42.62 -108.77
C SER A 101 -80.40 43.39 -108.26
N ASP A 102 -79.35 43.56 -109.08
CA ASP A 102 -78.13 44.31 -108.78
C ASP A 102 -77.45 43.93 -107.43
N GLY A 103 -77.53 42.65 -107.05
CA GLY A 103 -76.96 42.12 -105.80
C GLY A 103 -77.77 42.46 -104.54
N SER A 104 -78.93 43.10 -104.67
CA SER A 104 -79.82 43.39 -103.55
C SER A 104 -80.44 42.12 -102.97
N SER A 105 -80.65 42.12 -101.65
CA SER A 105 -81.44 41.09 -100.97
C SER A 105 -82.95 41.37 -100.99
N ALA A 106 -83.40 42.51 -101.53
CA ALA A 106 -84.79 42.95 -101.36
C ALA A 106 -85.44 43.76 -102.52
N MET A 107 -84.81 43.86 -103.70
CA MET A 107 -85.30 44.70 -104.81
C MET A 107 -85.13 44.05 -106.20
N LEU A 108 -86.04 44.40 -107.13
CA LEU A 108 -86.00 44.03 -108.55
C LEU A 108 -86.48 45.16 -109.47
N GLN A 109 -85.73 45.49 -110.53
CA GLN A 109 -86.05 46.56 -111.50
C GLN A 109 -86.40 46.00 -112.89
N ALA A 110 -87.48 46.50 -113.51
CA ALA A 110 -88.01 46.05 -114.79
C ALA A 110 -88.00 47.13 -115.88
N SER A 111 -87.84 46.73 -117.16
CA SER A 111 -87.92 47.63 -118.32
C SER A 111 -88.39 46.93 -119.61
N TRP A 112 -88.95 47.68 -120.57
CA TRP A 112 -89.43 47.20 -121.89
C TRP A 112 -89.48 48.32 -122.94
N ALA A 113 -89.68 47.96 -124.21
CA ALA A 113 -89.85 48.85 -125.36
C ALA A 113 -91.30 48.87 -125.87
N HIS A 114 -91.71 50.01 -126.45
CA HIS A 114 -93.10 50.27 -126.84
C HIS A 114 -93.60 49.44 -128.03
N ALA A 115 -94.92 49.24 -128.08
CA ALA A 115 -95.63 48.57 -129.16
C ALA A 115 -95.90 49.48 -130.38
N HIS A 116 -95.94 48.88 -131.58
CA HIS A 116 -96.29 49.54 -132.84
C HIS A 116 -97.80 49.67 -133.04
N GLY A 117 -98.21 50.72 -133.77
CA GLY A 117 -99.62 51.06 -134.01
C GLY A 117 -100.17 52.04 -132.98
N GLN A 118 -101.49 52.22 -132.99
CA GLN A 118 -102.20 52.92 -131.93
C GLN A 118 -102.11 52.08 -130.62
N ARG A 119 -102.11 52.74 -129.45
CA ARG A 119 -102.08 52.09 -128.12
C ARG A 119 -102.59 53.03 -127.03
N ASP A 120 -103.39 52.50 -126.12
CA ASP A 120 -104.06 53.27 -125.06
C ASP A 120 -103.34 53.18 -123.71
N SER A 121 -102.80 52.00 -123.34
CA SER A 121 -102.07 51.79 -122.07
C SER A 121 -101.29 50.46 -122.01
N TYR A 122 -100.51 50.25 -120.94
CA TYR A 122 -99.95 48.93 -120.57
C TYR A 122 -100.40 48.46 -119.18
N TYR A 123 -100.31 47.16 -118.91
CA TYR A 123 -100.62 46.53 -117.62
C TYR A 123 -99.52 45.54 -117.19
N LEU A 124 -99.02 45.66 -115.95
CA LEU A 124 -97.95 44.85 -115.37
C LEU A 124 -98.44 43.98 -114.20
N ALA A 125 -97.86 42.79 -114.03
CA ALA A 125 -98.10 41.90 -112.89
C ALA A 125 -96.84 41.08 -112.51
N LEU A 126 -96.35 41.22 -111.26
CA LEU A 126 -95.24 40.46 -110.67
C LEU A 126 -95.75 39.39 -109.69
N TYR A 127 -95.18 38.20 -109.76
CA TYR A 127 -95.47 37.02 -108.95
C TYR A 127 -94.19 36.51 -108.24
N HIS A 128 -94.32 35.83 -107.12
CA HIS A 128 -93.21 35.10 -106.48
C HIS A 128 -93.18 33.67 -107.01
N SER A 129 -92.07 33.22 -107.62
CA SER A 129 -92.02 32.03 -108.47
C SER A 129 -92.45 30.75 -107.73
N ASN A 130 -91.95 30.56 -106.51
CA ASN A 130 -92.22 29.35 -105.72
C ASN A 130 -93.64 29.24 -105.18
N SER A 131 -94.35 30.36 -104.97
CA SER A 131 -95.73 30.35 -104.44
C SER A 131 -96.79 30.71 -105.48
N GLN A 132 -96.38 31.15 -106.68
CA GLN A 132 -97.20 31.74 -107.73
C GLN A 132 -98.15 32.87 -107.26
N MET A 133 -97.91 33.42 -106.08
CA MET A 133 -98.72 34.50 -105.51
C MET A 133 -98.40 35.80 -106.24
N LEU A 134 -99.43 36.53 -106.65
CA LEU A 134 -99.29 37.90 -107.17
C LEU A 134 -98.73 38.80 -106.04
N VAL A 135 -97.55 39.35 -106.27
CA VAL A 135 -96.85 40.27 -105.36
C VAL A 135 -97.28 41.71 -105.63
N ARG A 136 -97.45 42.10 -106.91
CA ARG A 136 -97.88 43.46 -107.29
C ARG A 136 -98.41 43.52 -108.72
N ASN A 137 -99.40 44.37 -108.99
CA ASN A 137 -99.85 44.72 -110.34
C ASN A 137 -100.05 46.25 -110.49
N VAL A 138 -100.00 46.75 -111.74
CA VAL A 138 -100.20 48.18 -112.04
C VAL A 138 -100.57 48.42 -113.51
N SER A 139 -101.52 49.32 -113.77
CA SER A 139 -101.77 49.88 -115.11
C SER A 139 -100.98 51.18 -115.29
N ILE A 140 -100.38 51.39 -116.46
CA ILE A 140 -99.51 52.53 -116.74
C ILE A 140 -99.82 53.16 -118.11
N LEU A 141 -99.47 54.44 -118.26
CA LEU A 141 -99.66 55.20 -119.48
C LEU A 141 -98.80 54.67 -120.65
N PRO A 142 -99.23 54.84 -121.92
CA PRO A 142 -98.61 54.23 -123.09
C PRO A 142 -97.21 54.78 -123.46
N ASN A 143 -96.72 55.76 -122.71
CA ASN A 143 -95.39 56.39 -122.81
C ASN A 143 -94.39 55.91 -121.74
N ILE A 144 -94.77 55.00 -120.82
CA ILE A 144 -93.88 54.49 -119.76
C ILE A 144 -93.22 53.17 -120.19
N SER A 145 -91.94 53.00 -119.84
CA SER A 145 -91.05 51.90 -120.26
C SER A 145 -90.31 51.18 -119.12
N THR A 146 -90.46 51.60 -117.86
CA THR A 146 -89.72 51.06 -116.70
C THR A 146 -90.55 51.03 -115.41
N PHE A 147 -90.29 50.08 -114.51
CA PHE A 147 -90.93 49.99 -113.19
C PHE A 147 -90.02 49.30 -112.14
N LEU A 148 -90.11 49.65 -110.86
CA LEU A 148 -89.31 49.09 -109.76
C LEU A 148 -90.18 48.34 -108.75
N PHE A 149 -89.70 47.18 -108.29
CA PHE A 149 -90.31 46.37 -107.24
C PHE A 149 -89.40 46.32 -106.01
N ASP A 150 -89.91 46.79 -104.88
CA ASP A 150 -89.25 46.85 -103.58
C ASP A 150 -89.95 45.95 -102.53
N GLY A 151 -89.26 45.70 -101.41
CA GLY A 151 -89.82 44.93 -100.28
C GLY A 151 -89.78 43.40 -100.46
N LEU A 152 -88.81 42.89 -101.20
CA LEU A 152 -88.70 41.46 -101.55
C LEU A 152 -87.93 40.65 -100.49
N LEU A 153 -88.05 39.33 -100.53
CA LEU A 153 -87.38 38.39 -99.63
C LEU A 153 -85.96 38.09 -100.10
N ALA A 154 -85.02 37.92 -99.14
CA ALA A 154 -83.62 37.59 -99.40
C ALA A 154 -83.41 36.13 -99.83
N GLY A 155 -82.71 35.91 -100.95
CA GLY A 155 -82.47 34.59 -101.52
C GLY A 155 -83.71 33.95 -102.16
N SER A 156 -84.56 34.74 -102.85
CA SER A 156 -85.85 34.32 -103.41
C SER A 156 -86.04 34.74 -104.88
N GLU A 157 -86.92 34.06 -105.61
CA GLU A 157 -87.15 34.22 -107.07
C GLU A 157 -88.55 34.77 -107.40
N TYR A 158 -88.66 35.61 -108.44
CA TYR A 158 -89.87 36.31 -108.86
C TYR A 158 -90.05 36.31 -110.40
N ALA A 159 -91.29 36.51 -110.88
CA ALA A 159 -91.71 36.46 -112.28
C ALA A 159 -92.63 37.63 -112.68
N LEU A 160 -92.42 38.28 -113.83
CA LEU A 160 -93.14 39.48 -114.30
C LEU A 160 -93.87 39.24 -115.63
N LYS A 161 -95.08 39.80 -115.80
CA LYS A 161 -95.85 39.86 -117.06
C LYS A 161 -96.27 41.30 -117.41
N VAL A 162 -96.30 41.65 -118.71
CA VAL A 162 -96.67 42.98 -119.25
C VAL A 162 -97.62 42.85 -120.46
N SER A 163 -98.69 43.65 -120.54
CA SER A 163 -99.70 43.68 -121.63
C SER A 163 -99.87 45.07 -122.25
N THR A 164 -100.27 45.16 -123.52
CA THR A 164 -100.64 46.39 -124.29
C THR A 164 -102.12 46.37 -124.65
N LEU A 165 -102.79 47.52 -124.66
CA LEU A 165 -104.25 47.67 -124.85
C LEU A 165 -104.61 48.69 -125.96
N VAL A 166 -105.62 48.39 -126.79
CA VAL A 166 -106.34 49.32 -127.71
C VAL A 166 -107.82 48.98 -127.72
N GLY A 167 -108.69 49.91 -127.32
CA GLY A 167 -110.14 49.70 -127.28
C GLY A 167 -110.49 48.45 -126.46
N SER A 168 -111.04 47.43 -127.11
CA SER A 168 -111.37 46.12 -126.52
C SER A 168 -110.30 45.03 -126.70
N SER A 169 -109.17 45.33 -127.36
CA SER A 169 -108.15 44.34 -127.77
C SER A 169 -106.82 44.48 -127.00
N GLN A 170 -106.09 43.36 -126.79
CA GLN A 170 -104.84 43.33 -126.01
C GLN A 170 -103.80 42.28 -126.44
N ALA A 171 -102.51 42.48 -126.09
CA ALA A 171 -101.39 41.54 -126.34
C ALA A 171 -100.28 41.60 -125.25
N SER A 172 -99.56 40.49 -124.91
CA SER A 172 -98.70 40.42 -123.67
C SER A 172 -97.40 39.59 -123.72
N THR A 173 -96.49 39.72 -122.72
CA THR A 173 -95.10 39.13 -122.63
C THR A 173 -94.60 38.95 -121.15
N SER A 174 -93.60 38.10 -120.83
CA SER A 174 -93.14 37.81 -119.42
C SER A 174 -91.64 37.38 -119.20
N ILE A 175 -91.10 37.44 -117.94
CA ILE A 175 -89.68 37.15 -117.52
C ILE A 175 -89.51 36.76 -116.00
N HIS A 176 -88.34 36.26 -115.51
CA HIS A 176 -88.03 35.85 -114.11
C HIS A 176 -86.65 36.35 -113.54
N GLN A 177 -86.44 36.45 -112.20
CA GLN A 177 -85.16 36.87 -111.54
C GLN A 177 -85.04 36.53 -110.00
N TRP A 178 -83.81 36.43 -109.43
CA TRP A 178 -83.47 36.16 -107.99
C TRP A 178 -82.88 37.35 -107.18
N THR A 179 -83.00 37.32 -105.84
CA THR A 179 -82.32 38.18 -104.84
C THR A 179 -81.18 37.47 -104.04
N ALA A 180 -80.34 38.21 -103.31
CA ALA A 180 -79.14 37.70 -102.59
C ALA A 180 -79.33 37.37 -101.07
N PRO A 181 -78.47 36.51 -100.43
CA PRO A 181 -78.52 36.10 -99.01
C PRO A 181 -77.67 36.96 -98.03
N THR A 182 -77.77 36.72 -96.70
CA THR A 182 -77.00 37.44 -95.66
C THR A 182 -75.84 36.65 -95.02
N ILE A 183 -74.91 37.35 -94.33
CA ILE A 183 -73.61 36.83 -93.86
C ILE A 183 -73.61 36.50 -92.34
N PRO A 184 -73.05 35.35 -91.90
CA PRO A 184 -72.87 35.00 -90.49
C PRO A 184 -71.92 35.91 -89.69
N THR A 185 -72.13 35.97 -88.37
CA THR A 185 -71.41 36.81 -87.40
C THR A 185 -71.02 36.03 -86.13
N GLN A 186 -70.15 36.61 -85.29
CA GLN A 186 -69.78 36.11 -83.95
C GLN A 186 -69.16 34.69 -83.86
N LEU A 187 -68.19 34.34 -84.71
CA LEU A 187 -67.49 33.06 -84.60
C LEU A 187 -66.60 32.98 -83.34
N ARG A 188 -66.67 31.87 -82.60
CA ARG A 188 -65.80 31.52 -81.47
C ARG A 188 -65.29 30.08 -81.58
N LEU A 189 -64.14 29.79 -80.99
CA LEU A 189 -63.53 28.45 -80.86
C LEU A 189 -62.94 28.28 -79.45
N SER A 190 -63.24 27.18 -78.75
CA SER A 190 -62.80 26.94 -77.36
C SER A 190 -62.45 25.46 -77.09
N PRO A 191 -61.55 25.15 -76.13
CA PRO A 191 -61.24 23.77 -75.77
C PRO A 191 -62.41 23.03 -75.12
N GLY A 192 -62.61 21.78 -75.54
CA GLY A 192 -63.51 20.83 -74.87
C GLY A 192 -62.74 19.80 -74.04
N SER A 193 -61.65 19.24 -74.57
CA SER A 193 -60.83 18.23 -73.90
C SER A 193 -59.38 18.25 -74.45
N SER A 194 -58.55 17.29 -74.06
CA SER A 194 -57.27 17.04 -74.73
C SER A 194 -57.42 16.60 -76.19
N THR A 195 -58.63 16.26 -76.66
CA THR A 195 -58.86 15.76 -78.03
C THR A 195 -60.06 16.41 -78.74
N SER A 196 -60.55 17.55 -78.24
CA SER A 196 -61.72 18.22 -78.83
C SER A 196 -61.73 19.75 -78.68
N LEU A 197 -62.33 20.42 -79.67
CA LEU A 197 -62.59 21.87 -79.72
C LEU A 197 -64.05 22.14 -80.10
N ILE A 198 -64.64 23.20 -79.56
CA ILE A 198 -66.05 23.58 -79.76
C ILE A 198 -66.11 24.93 -80.48
N ALA A 199 -66.89 25.01 -81.56
CA ALA A 199 -67.10 26.21 -82.37
C ALA A 199 -68.55 26.71 -82.31
N SER A 200 -68.78 28.02 -82.38
CA SER A 200 -70.13 28.63 -82.38
C SER A 200 -70.21 29.96 -83.14
N TRP A 201 -71.38 30.29 -83.71
CA TRP A 201 -71.64 31.46 -84.57
C TRP A 201 -73.15 31.84 -84.61
N ALA A 202 -73.49 33.00 -85.20
CA ALA A 202 -74.85 33.55 -85.26
C ALA A 202 -75.21 34.19 -86.64
N GLY A 203 -76.51 34.37 -86.93
CA GLY A 203 -77.00 35.29 -87.98
C GLY A 203 -76.88 34.84 -89.45
N ALA A 204 -77.54 33.75 -89.85
CA ALA A 204 -77.51 33.24 -91.23
C ALA A 204 -78.91 33.29 -91.92
N GLY A 205 -79.32 34.48 -92.38
CA GLY A 205 -80.62 34.73 -93.01
C GLY A 205 -80.60 34.51 -94.53
N GLY A 206 -81.63 33.88 -95.08
CA GLY A 206 -81.70 33.58 -96.53
C GLY A 206 -80.73 32.47 -97.00
N THR A 207 -79.64 32.20 -96.29
CA THR A 207 -78.65 31.16 -96.61
C THR A 207 -79.27 29.75 -96.67
N ALA A 208 -78.81 28.93 -97.61
CA ALA A 208 -79.13 27.50 -97.72
C ALA A 208 -78.06 26.62 -97.05
N TRP A 209 -76.78 26.99 -97.20
CA TRP A 209 -75.63 26.21 -96.73
C TRP A 209 -74.58 27.09 -96.04
N LEU A 210 -73.88 26.50 -95.07
CA LEU A 210 -72.70 27.03 -94.38
C LEU A 210 -71.52 26.05 -94.58
N HIS A 211 -70.31 26.55 -94.78
CA HIS A 211 -69.10 25.72 -94.94
C HIS A 211 -68.02 26.12 -93.93
N LEU A 212 -67.44 25.14 -93.23
CA LEU A 212 -66.46 25.31 -92.16
C LEU A 212 -65.16 24.55 -92.48
N THR A 213 -64.01 25.14 -92.18
CA THR A 213 -62.68 24.54 -92.42
C THR A 213 -61.77 24.68 -91.19
N LEU A 214 -61.36 23.55 -90.60
CA LEU A 214 -60.43 23.48 -89.46
C LEU A 214 -59.03 23.03 -89.90
N HIS A 215 -58.00 23.75 -89.46
CA HIS A 215 -56.59 23.49 -89.75
C HIS A 215 -55.78 23.31 -88.46
N ASN A 216 -54.83 22.36 -88.45
CA ASN A 216 -53.80 22.29 -87.41
C ASN A 216 -52.68 23.29 -87.75
N LEU A 217 -52.34 24.18 -86.81
CA LEU A 217 -51.37 25.25 -87.04
C LEU A 217 -49.90 24.78 -87.04
N ARG A 218 -49.58 23.66 -86.37
CA ARG A 218 -48.22 23.10 -86.32
C ARG A 218 -47.88 22.34 -87.60
N THR A 219 -48.81 21.56 -88.12
CA THR A 219 -48.62 20.77 -89.36
C THR A 219 -49.11 21.48 -90.63
N GLN A 220 -49.82 22.61 -90.49
CA GLN A 220 -50.51 23.35 -91.56
C GLN A 220 -51.55 22.52 -92.36
N THR A 221 -51.89 21.32 -91.90
CA THR A 221 -52.85 20.43 -92.57
C THR A 221 -54.29 20.82 -92.27
N VAL A 222 -55.15 20.76 -93.30
CA VAL A 222 -56.61 20.77 -93.12
C VAL A 222 -56.99 19.50 -92.36
N THR A 223 -57.54 19.66 -91.15
CA THR A 223 -57.95 18.56 -90.28
C THR A 223 -59.38 18.13 -90.58
N THR A 224 -60.27 19.07 -90.90
CA THR A 224 -61.69 18.76 -91.17
C THR A 224 -62.35 19.87 -92.00
N THR A 225 -63.15 19.49 -93.00
CA THR A 225 -64.04 20.39 -93.74
C THR A 225 -65.49 19.93 -93.62
N LEU A 226 -66.42 20.82 -93.28
CA LEU A 226 -67.82 20.49 -93.01
C LEU A 226 -68.77 21.42 -93.76
N SER A 227 -69.77 20.86 -94.45
CA SER A 227 -70.89 21.63 -95.01
C SER A 227 -72.17 21.38 -94.20
N ALA A 228 -72.69 22.42 -93.56
CA ALA A 228 -73.89 22.39 -92.73
C ALA A 228 -75.10 23.02 -93.45
N ARG A 229 -76.30 22.46 -93.26
CA ARG A 229 -77.56 23.05 -93.76
C ARG A 229 -78.02 24.20 -92.85
N ARG A 230 -78.88 25.07 -93.40
CA ARG A 230 -79.61 26.14 -92.67
C ARG A 230 -80.07 25.64 -91.27
N GLY A 231 -79.66 26.36 -90.21
CA GLY A 231 -80.17 26.18 -88.85
C GLY A 231 -79.12 25.91 -87.76
N LEU A 232 -77.90 25.48 -88.10
CA LEU A 232 -76.84 25.26 -87.09
C LEU A 232 -76.19 26.58 -86.63
N THR A 233 -75.89 26.63 -85.33
CA THR A 233 -75.18 27.74 -84.64
C THR A 233 -73.93 27.28 -83.88
N SER A 234 -73.64 25.98 -83.81
CA SER A 234 -72.42 25.43 -83.19
C SER A 234 -72.05 24.05 -83.73
N TYR A 235 -70.78 23.66 -83.54
CA TYR A 235 -70.24 22.36 -83.92
C TYR A 235 -69.03 21.99 -83.06
N THR A 236 -68.88 20.71 -82.71
CA THR A 236 -67.74 20.21 -81.91
C THR A 236 -66.85 19.32 -82.77
N PHE A 237 -65.59 19.71 -82.90
CA PHE A 237 -64.52 18.92 -83.52
C PHE A 237 -63.95 17.94 -82.49
N GLN A 238 -63.90 16.65 -82.83
CA GLN A 238 -63.33 15.59 -81.98
C GLN A 238 -62.18 14.87 -82.70
N HIS A 239 -61.48 13.99 -81.98
CA HIS A 239 -60.31 13.25 -82.46
C HIS A 239 -59.11 14.14 -82.84
N LEU A 240 -58.94 15.25 -82.11
CA LEU A 240 -57.80 16.16 -82.24
C LEU A 240 -56.62 15.68 -81.38
N HIS A 241 -55.41 16.12 -81.70
CA HIS A 241 -54.20 15.84 -80.91
C HIS A 241 -54.13 16.66 -79.61
N PRO A 242 -53.66 16.09 -78.47
CA PRO A 242 -53.40 16.83 -77.23
C PRO A 242 -52.31 17.90 -77.34
N GLY A 243 -52.44 18.94 -76.53
CA GLY A 243 -51.50 20.06 -76.45
C GLY A 243 -51.29 20.83 -77.76
N THR A 244 -52.24 20.78 -78.70
CA THR A 244 -52.06 21.23 -80.10
C THR A 244 -52.96 22.43 -80.43
N GLN A 245 -52.46 23.36 -81.25
CA GLN A 245 -53.17 24.58 -81.67
C GLN A 245 -53.84 24.44 -83.05
N TYR A 246 -55.07 24.97 -83.19
CA TYR A 246 -55.89 24.90 -84.41
C TYR A 246 -56.47 26.26 -84.82
N TRP A 247 -56.85 26.39 -86.10
CA TRP A 247 -57.49 27.55 -86.74
C TRP A 247 -58.78 27.12 -87.49
N LEU A 248 -59.81 27.97 -87.51
CA LEU A 248 -61.13 27.72 -88.10
C LEU A 248 -61.61 28.88 -88.99
N GLY A 249 -62.20 28.60 -90.15
CA GLY A 249 -62.92 29.58 -91.01
C GLY A 249 -64.34 29.16 -91.41
N LEU A 250 -65.20 30.12 -91.80
CA LEU A 250 -66.64 29.96 -92.11
C LEU A 250 -67.08 30.71 -93.39
N SER A 251 -68.02 30.17 -94.18
CA SER A 251 -68.67 30.84 -95.33
C SER A 251 -70.14 30.39 -95.55
N ALA A 252 -70.91 31.11 -96.38
CA ALA A 252 -72.35 30.93 -96.57
C ALA A 252 -72.84 31.06 -98.04
N MET A 253 -73.91 30.35 -98.45
CA MET A 253 -74.37 30.28 -99.85
C MET A 253 -75.91 30.27 -100.01
N ALA A 254 -76.43 30.86 -101.09
CA ALA A 254 -77.82 30.66 -101.57
C ALA A 254 -77.95 30.97 -103.08
N GLY A 255 -78.59 30.07 -103.84
CA GLY A 255 -78.69 30.20 -105.30
C GLY A 255 -77.29 30.31 -105.95
N PRO A 256 -77.07 31.23 -106.90
CA PRO A 256 -75.75 31.49 -107.47
C PRO A 256 -74.81 32.32 -106.56
N TYR A 257 -75.28 32.79 -105.40
CA TYR A 257 -74.52 33.70 -104.52
C TYR A 257 -73.76 32.96 -103.40
N THR A 258 -72.49 33.34 -103.19
CA THR A 258 -71.60 32.84 -102.14
C THR A 258 -70.96 34.02 -101.39
N MET A 259 -70.95 33.97 -100.06
CA MET A 259 -70.41 35.02 -99.17
C MET A 259 -69.43 34.43 -98.15
N VAL A 260 -68.28 35.08 -97.93
CA VAL A 260 -67.24 34.63 -96.98
C VAL A 260 -67.48 35.23 -95.58
N GLY A 261 -67.14 34.48 -94.52
CA GLY A 261 -67.35 34.86 -93.11
C GLY A 261 -66.05 34.87 -92.26
N PRO A 262 -66.19 34.96 -90.91
CA PRO A 262 -65.08 35.16 -89.96
C PRO A 262 -64.22 33.90 -89.66
N ASN A 263 -63.14 34.08 -88.89
CA ASN A 263 -62.19 33.02 -88.46
C ASN A 263 -61.85 33.05 -86.94
N ALA A 264 -61.23 31.98 -86.38
CA ALA A 264 -60.88 31.84 -84.96
C ALA A 264 -59.75 30.81 -84.68
N THR A 265 -59.10 30.82 -83.50
CA THR A 265 -58.03 29.87 -83.09
C THR A 265 -58.15 29.39 -81.63
N ALA A 266 -57.68 28.17 -81.30
CA ALA A 266 -57.66 27.61 -79.95
C ALA A 266 -56.63 26.47 -79.76
N TRP A 267 -56.32 26.10 -78.51
CA TRP A 267 -55.47 24.94 -78.13
C TRP A 267 -56.30 23.81 -77.49
N THR A 268 -55.86 22.56 -77.60
CA THR A 268 -56.32 21.42 -76.78
C THR A 268 -55.48 21.26 -75.50
N TYR A 269 -56.02 20.59 -74.47
CA TYR A 269 -55.29 20.35 -73.22
C TYR A 269 -54.14 19.31 -73.40
N PRO A 270 -52.99 19.47 -72.70
CA PRO A 270 -51.93 18.45 -72.64
C PRO A 270 -52.29 17.29 -71.70
N LEU A 271 -51.54 16.19 -71.78
CA LEU A 271 -51.62 15.05 -70.87
C LEU A 271 -50.53 15.11 -69.77
N SER A 272 -50.80 14.51 -68.61
CA SER A 272 -49.85 14.48 -67.48
C SER A 272 -48.71 13.46 -67.67
N PRO A 273 -47.54 13.67 -67.04
CA PRO A 273 -46.43 12.71 -67.05
C PRO A 273 -46.80 11.36 -66.43
N GLY A 274 -46.26 10.27 -66.98
CA GLY A 274 -46.42 8.92 -66.43
C GLY A 274 -45.24 8.50 -65.54
N ASN A 275 -45.45 7.50 -64.68
CA ASN A 275 -44.39 6.78 -63.93
C ASN A 275 -43.33 7.68 -63.26
N VAL A 276 -43.76 8.73 -62.56
CA VAL A 276 -42.84 9.65 -61.88
C VAL A 276 -42.21 8.96 -60.67
N THR A 277 -40.89 8.83 -60.67
CA THR A 277 -40.10 8.14 -59.64
C THR A 277 -38.92 9.00 -59.18
N LEU A 278 -38.47 8.78 -57.95
CA LEU A 278 -37.33 9.46 -57.34
C LEU A 278 -36.41 8.40 -56.73
N SER A 279 -35.12 8.42 -57.05
CA SER A 279 -34.14 7.45 -56.58
C SER A 279 -32.80 8.11 -56.22
N PRO A 280 -31.94 7.47 -55.40
CA PRO A 280 -30.58 7.95 -55.17
C PRO A 280 -29.77 8.02 -56.46
N ALA A 281 -28.94 9.05 -56.60
CA ALA A 281 -27.91 9.13 -57.63
C ALA A 281 -26.57 8.55 -57.11
N GLU A 282 -25.51 8.63 -57.92
CA GLU A 282 -24.17 8.12 -57.55
C GLU A 282 -23.53 8.90 -56.38
N GLU A 283 -23.92 10.16 -56.16
CA GLU A 283 -23.40 11.02 -55.09
C GLU A 283 -24.29 10.96 -53.83
N GLN A 284 -23.67 10.95 -52.66
CA GLN A 284 -24.31 10.80 -51.34
C GLN A 284 -25.44 11.83 -51.06
N ASN A 285 -25.35 13.02 -51.68
CA ASN A 285 -26.23 14.16 -51.49
C ASN A 285 -27.07 14.50 -52.75
N SER A 286 -27.30 13.52 -53.63
CA SER A 286 -27.98 13.74 -54.91
C SER A 286 -29.10 12.73 -55.17
N LEU A 287 -30.23 13.21 -55.69
CA LEU A 287 -31.39 12.40 -56.05
C LEU A 287 -31.75 12.60 -57.53
N GLN A 288 -32.09 11.52 -58.23
CA GLN A 288 -32.51 11.56 -59.62
C GLN A 288 -34.02 11.30 -59.74
N ALA A 289 -34.71 12.21 -60.42
CA ALA A 289 -36.11 12.09 -60.79
C ALA A 289 -36.24 11.54 -62.22
N HIS A 290 -37.17 10.63 -62.45
CA HIS A 290 -37.43 10.01 -63.76
C HIS A 290 -38.93 9.93 -64.04
N TRP A 291 -39.35 10.11 -65.31
CA TRP A 291 -40.75 10.04 -65.74
C TRP A 291 -40.87 9.56 -67.19
N SER A 292 -42.05 9.02 -67.53
CA SER A 292 -42.43 8.64 -68.89
C SER A 292 -43.12 9.78 -69.63
N THR A 293 -42.73 10.01 -70.88
CA THR A 293 -43.24 11.09 -71.74
C THR A 293 -44.65 10.80 -72.27
N PRO A 294 -45.70 11.56 -71.90
CA PRO A 294 -47.06 11.42 -72.44
C PRO A 294 -47.14 11.65 -73.96
N ALA A 295 -48.19 11.09 -74.56
CA ALA A 295 -48.55 11.33 -75.95
C ALA A 295 -49.15 12.73 -76.16
N GLY A 296 -48.78 13.38 -77.26
CA GLY A 296 -49.21 14.73 -77.61
C GLY A 296 -48.12 15.78 -77.45
N GLU A 297 -48.40 16.97 -77.96
CA GLU A 297 -47.47 18.11 -78.00
C GLU A 297 -47.35 18.77 -76.61
N ARG A 298 -46.17 19.32 -76.33
CA ARG A 298 -45.80 20.02 -75.10
C ARG A 298 -44.60 20.91 -75.36
N ASP A 299 -44.50 22.01 -74.61
CA ASP A 299 -43.40 22.97 -74.75
C ASP A 299 -42.23 22.60 -73.83
N PHE A 300 -42.50 22.19 -72.59
CA PHE A 300 -41.49 21.75 -71.61
C PHE A 300 -42.12 21.01 -70.42
N TYR A 301 -41.27 20.40 -69.58
CA TYR A 301 -41.60 19.92 -68.24
C TYR A 301 -41.09 20.90 -67.16
N LEU A 302 -41.91 21.19 -66.16
CA LEU A 302 -41.50 21.84 -64.93
C LEU A 302 -41.42 20.80 -63.81
N VAL A 303 -40.21 20.54 -63.31
CA VAL A 303 -39.95 19.58 -62.24
C VAL A 303 -39.71 20.33 -60.93
N THR A 304 -40.45 19.99 -59.87
CA THR A 304 -40.39 20.65 -58.56
C THR A 304 -40.07 19.62 -57.48
N LEU A 305 -38.93 19.79 -56.80
CA LEU A 305 -38.51 18.98 -55.65
C LEU A 305 -39.08 19.58 -54.36
N GLN A 306 -39.59 18.74 -53.47
CA GLN A 306 -40.21 19.10 -52.19
C GLN A 306 -39.56 18.29 -51.07
N GLU A 307 -39.37 18.92 -49.90
CA GLU A 307 -38.81 18.29 -48.70
C GLU A 307 -39.94 17.63 -47.88
N GLY A 308 -39.93 16.30 -47.78
CA GLY A 308 -41.03 15.50 -47.25
C GLY A 308 -42.13 15.17 -48.29
N LYS A 309 -43.29 14.72 -47.81
CA LYS A 309 -44.43 14.28 -48.64
C LYS A 309 -45.32 15.40 -49.16
N ASP A 310 -45.49 16.45 -48.36
CA ASP A 310 -46.38 17.60 -48.64
C ASP A 310 -45.61 18.92 -48.41
N GLY A 311 -44.32 18.90 -48.78
CA GLY A 311 -43.35 19.93 -48.43
C GLY A 311 -43.44 21.22 -49.22
N VAL A 312 -42.74 22.25 -48.72
CA VAL A 312 -42.48 23.46 -49.50
C VAL A 312 -41.60 23.09 -50.70
N PRO A 313 -41.88 23.57 -51.93
CA PRO A 313 -41.02 23.33 -53.08
C PRO A 313 -39.65 23.98 -52.87
N THR A 314 -38.65 23.13 -52.65
CA THR A 314 -37.26 23.49 -52.35
C THR A 314 -36.51 23.92 -53.61
N ARG A 315 -36.83 23.30 -54.77
CA ARG A 315 -36.10 23.56 -56.02
C ARG A 315 -36.94 23.24 -57.26
N ASN A 316 -37.01 24.19 -58.20
CA ASN A 316 -37.75 24.05 -59.45
C ASN A 316 -36.77 24.07 -60.64
N ILE A 317 -36.90 23.13 -61.57
CA ILE A 317 -36.09 23.03 -62.78
C ILE A 317 -37.01 22.92 -64.00
N SER A 318 -36.82 23.80 -64.98
CA SER A 318 -37.42 23.65 -66.32
C SER A 318 -36.57 22.70 -67.15
N VAL A 319 -37.20 21.64 -67.64
CA VAL A 319 -36.58 20.55 -68.40
C VAL A 319 -37.26 20.49 -69.76
N ASP A 320 -36.47 20.39 -70.83
CA ASP A 320 -36.99 20.40 -72.20
C ASP A 320 -37.99 19.27 -72.49
N GLY A 321 -38.88 19.45 -73.47
CA GLY A 321 -40.00 18.57 -73.76
C GLY A 321 -39.61 17.11 -74.06
N ASP A 322 -38.41 16.87 -74.59
CA ASP A 322 -37.93 15.53 -74.95
C ASP A 322 -37.21 14.79 -73.80
N ASN A 323 -36.91 15.48 -72.70
CA ASN A 323 -36.19 14.90 -71.57
C ASN A 323 -37.12 14.15 -70.60
N SER A 324 -36.62 13.02 -70.09
CA SER A 324 -37.34 12.06 -69.23
C SER A 324 -36.77 11.94 -67.81
N HIS A 325 -35.75 12.72 -67.46
CA HIS A 325 -35.10 12.68 -66.15
C HIS A 325 -34.44 14.02 -65.79
N VAL A 326 -34.19 14.23 -64.49
CA VAL A 326 -33.33 15.32 -63.99
C VAL A 326 -32.68 14.90 -62.66
N THR A 327 -31.44 15.33 -62.42
CA THR A 327 -30.72 15.07 -61.17
C THR A 327 -30.65 16.33 -60.32
N PHE A 328 -30.98 16.21 -59.04
CA PHE A 328 -30.87 17.26 -58.03
C PHE A 328 -29.62 17.03 -57.20
N HIS A 329 -28.65 17.95 -57.29
CA HIS A 329 -27.37 17.88 -56.58
C HIS A 329 -27.34 18.84 -55.38
N GLY A 330 -26.62 18.46 -54.32
CA GLY A 330 -26.40 19.32 -53.15
C GLY A 330 -27.59 19.41 -52.21
N LEU A 331 -28.26 18.27 -51.98
CA LEU A 331 -29.34 18.12 -51.01
C LEU A 331 -28.79 17.86 -49.60
N SER A 332 -29.62 18.05 -48.57
CA SER A 332 -29.26 17.69 -47.20
C SER A 332 -29.12 16.17 -47.07
N SER A 333 -28.05 15.72 -46.43
CA SER A 333 -27.79 14.30 -46.15
C SER A 333 -28.76 13.76 -45.10
N GLY A 334 -29.28 12.53 -45.26
CA GLY A 334 -30.18 11.89 -44.31
C GLY A 334 -31.62 12.43 -44.25
N GLU A 335 -32.05 13.22 -45.24
CA GLU A 335 -33.39 13.84 -45.29
C GLU A 335 -34.28 13.24 -46.40
N GLN A 336 -35.60 13.40 -46.25
CA GLN A 336 -36.61 12.83 -47.14
C GLN A 336 -37.10 13.85 -48.18
N TYR A 337 -37.20 13.45 -49.45
CA TYR A 337 -37.67 14.30 -50.55
C TYR A 337 -38.73 13.61 -51.41
N SER A 338 -39.56 14.40 -52.08
CA SER A 338 -40.49 13.98 -53.15
C SER A 338 -40.39 14.90 -54.37
N VAL A 339 -40.87 14.48 -55.54
CA VAL A 339 -40.81 15.30 -56.77
C VAL A 339 -42.15 15.32 -57.51
N GLN A 340 -42.50 16.48 -58.06
CA GLN A 340 -43.66 16.69 -58.93
C GLN A 340 -43.19 17.14 -60.32
N VAL A 341 -43.66 16.47 -61.38
CA VAL A 341 -43.37 16.80 -62.78
C VAL A 341 -44.64 17.35 -63.42
N THR A 342 -44.55 18.49 -64.10
CA THR A 342 -45.67 19.16 -64.76
C THR A 342 -45.39 19.38 -66.25
N ALA A 343 -46.18 18.76 -67.12
CA ALA A 343 -46.16 19.05 -68.56
C ALA A 343 -46.89 20.37 -68.85
N VAL A 344 -46.33 21.19 -69.75
CA VAL A 344 -46.89 22.50 -70.14
C VAL A 344 -47.10 22.53 -71.66
N ALA A 345 -48.25 23.01 -72.12
CA ALA A 345 -48.54 23.30 -73.53
C ALA A 345 -49.36 24.59 -73.64
N GLY A 346 -48.75 25.65 -74.14
CA GLY A 346 -49.32 27.00 -74.15
C GLY A 346 -49.77 27.44 -72.75
N PRO A 347 -51.04 27.86 -72.56
CA PRO A 347 -51.54 28.29 -71.26
C PRO A 347 -51.91 27.12 -70.31
N TYR A 348 -51.84 25.86 -70.76
CA TYR A 348 -52.37 24.70 -70.05
C TYR A 348 -51.26 23.83 -69.44
N ARG A 349 -51.57 23.20 -68.30
CA ARG A 349 -50.62 22.42 -67.49
C ARG A 349 -51.26 21.12 -66.98
N ALA A 350 -50.48 20.05 -66.86
CA ALA A 350 -50.90 18.78 -66.27
C ALA A 350 -49.74 18.14 -65.48
N SER A 351 -49.96 17.75 -64.21
CA SER A 351 -48.90 17.31 -63.29
C SER A 351 -49.09 15.88 -62.74
N ALA A 352 -48.00 15.31 -62.25
CA ALA A 352 -47.93 14.02 -61.54
C ALA A 352 -46.81 14.06 -60.48
N CYS A 353 -46.96 13.31 -59.39
CA CYS A 353 -46.03 13.28 -58.25
C CYS A 353 -45.42 11.89 -58.04
N SER A 354 -44.21 11.84 -57.47
CA SER A 354 -43.50 10.61 -57.11
C SER A 354 -43.85 10.09 -55.71
N THR A 355 -43.38 8.87 -55.41
CA THR A 355 -43.10 8.44 -54.04
C THR A 355 -41.87 9.16 -53.46
N THR A 356 -41.73 9.17 -52.13
CA THR A 356 -40.59 9.77 -51.44
C THR A 356 -39.33 8.91 -51.50
N ALA A 357 -38.16 9.55 -51.57
CA ALA A 357 -36.84 8.94 -51.41
C ALA A 357 -36.03 9.63 -50.30
N TRP A 358 -34.99 8.96 -49.79
CA TRP A 358 -34.07 9.47 -48.79
C TRP A 358 -32.67 9.70 -49.40
N THR A 359 -31.98 10.76 -48.99
CA THR A 359 -30.53 10.90 -49.18
C THR A 359 -29.76 10.04 -48.16
N GLN A 360 -28.51 9.69 -48.45
CA GLN A 360 -27.71 8.90 -47.53
C GLN A 360 -27.26 9.74 -46.32
N PRO A 361 -27.27 9.21 -45.09
CA PRO A 361 -26.88 9.96 -43.90
C PRO A 361 -25.35 10.02 -43.72
N LEU A 362 -24.87 11.07 -43.05
CA LEU A 362 -23.45 11.27 -42.71
C LEU A 362 -23.15 10.74 -41.30
N ALA A 363 -21.97 10.17 -41.11
CA ALA A 363 -21.50 9.76 -39.79
C ALA A 363 -21.44 10.98 -38.83
N PRO A 364 -21.81 10.82 -37.54
CA PRO A 364 -21.85 11.95 -36.63
C PRO A 364 -20.45 12.43 -36.27
N SER A 365 -20.30 13.74 -36.14
CA SER A 365 -19.06 14.43 -35.77
C SER A 365 -18.92 14.60 -34.25
N GLY A 366 -17.76 15.08 -33.81
CA GLY A 366 -17.50 15.36 -32.38
C GLY A 366 -17.53 14.14 -31.45
N VAL A 367 -17.40 12.92 -31.99
CA VAL A 367 -17.51 11.68 -31.22
C VAL A 367 -16.42 11.58 -30.16
N SER A 368 -16.83 11.51 -28.90
CA SER A 368 -15.96 11.36 -27.74
C SER A 368 -16.44 10.26 -26.81
N LEU A 369 -15.50 9.62 -26.11
CA LEU A 369 -15.78 8.56 -25.14
C LEU A 369 -14.97 8.85 -23.87
N SER A 370 -15.64 9.07 -22.74
CA SER A 370 -15.02 9.48 -21.48
C SER A 370 -15.48 8.63 -20.32
N SER A 371 -14.54 8.18 -19.48
CA SER A 371 -14.83 7.45 -18.24
C SER A 371 -15.20 8.35 -17.07
N GLN A 372 -14.91 9.66 -17.12
CA GLN A 372 -15.22 10.63 -16.05
C GLN A 372 -14.78 10.20 -14.62
N GLY A 373 -13.72 9.39 -14.48
CA GLY A 373 -13.30 8.83 -13.18
C GLY A 373 -14.01 7.53 -12.77
N SER A 374 -14.99 7.06 -13.55
CA SER A 374 -15.75 5.84 -13.28
C SER A 374 -14.97 4.57 -13.67
N PRO A 375 -14.93 3.55 -12.79
CA PRO A 375 -14.44 2.22 -13.14
C PRO A 375 -15.51 1.36 -13.82
N TYR A 376 -16.80 1.72 -13.75
CA TYR A 376 -17.92 0.88 -14.22
C TYR A 376 -18.73 1.48 -15.37
N SER A 377 -18.36 2.68 -15.85
CA SER A 377 -19.12 3.34 -16.92
C SER A 377 -18.26 4.17 -17.87
N LEU A 378 -18.79 4.36 -19.08
CA LEU A 378 -18.27 5.25 -20.11
C LEU A 378 -19.43 6.10 -20.65
N LEU A 379 -19.25 7.41 -20.66
CA LEU A 379 -20.12 8.34 -21.38
C LEU A 379 -19.61 8.46 -22.82
N ALA A 380 -20.42 8.04 -23.78
CA ALA A 380 -20.26 8.42 -25.17
C ALA A 380 -21.03 9.72 -25.44
N SER A 381 -20.48 10.59 -26.28
CA SER A 381 -21.18 11.79 -26.78
C SER A 381 -20.75 12.13 -28.19
N TRP A 382 -21.63 12.77 -28.96
CA TRP A 382 -21.44 13.14 -30.35
C TRP A 382 -22.30 14.36 -30.70
N GLU A 383 -21.99 15.03 -31.82
CA GLU A 383 -22.79 16.15 -32.33
C GLU A 383 -24.03 15.63 -33.07
N GLU A 384 -25.13 16.41 -33.05
CA GLU A 384 -26.36 15.99 -33.73
C GLU A 384 -26.17 15.98 -35.25
N ALA A 385 -26.51 14.84 -35.87
CA ALA A 385 -26.49 14.63 -37.30
C ALA A 385 -27.92 14.42 -37.85
N MET A 386 -28.09 14.72 -39.14
CA MET A 386 -29.38 14.61 -39.83
C MET A 386 -29.72 13.14 -40.17
N GLY A 387 -30.94 12.74 -39.86
CA GLY A 387 -31.45 11.37 -39.97
C GLY A 387 -32.58 11.09 -38.97
N GLU A 388 -33.02 9.83 -38.88
CA GLU A 388 -34.07 9.39 -37.96
C GLU A 388 -33.52 9.00 -36.57
N GLY A 389 -32.25 8.60 -36.49
CA GLY A 389 -31.61 8.22 -35.23
C GLY A 389 -30.19 7.68 -35.36
N TYR A 390 -29.71 7.03 -34.30
CA TYR A 390 -28.37 6.49 -34.17
C TYR A 390 -28.38 5.00 -33.80
N VAL A 391 -27.45 4.24 -34.37
CA VAL A 391 -27.11 2.89 -33.90
C VAL A 391 -25.73 2.95 -33.24
N LEU A 392 -25.71 2.55 -31.98
CA LEU A 392 -24.53 2.48 -31.13
C LEU A 392 -24.10 1.03 -30.94
N ALA A 393 -22.80 0.77 -30.93
CA ALA A 393 -22.22 -0.49 -30.48
C ALA A 393 -21.04 -0.23 -29.54
N LEU A 394 -21.02 -0.94 -28.40
CA LEU A 394 -19.84 -1.02 -27.54
C LEU A 394 -19.29 -2.45 -27.58
N SER A 395 -18.00 -2.58 -27.94
CA SER A 395 -17.31 -3.86 -28.09
C SER A 395 -16.07 -3.97 -27.20
N LEU A 396 -15.76 -5.21 -26.82
CA LEU A 396 -14.59 -5.60 -26.02
C LEU A 396 -13.77 -6.58 -26.84
N MET A 397 -12.51 -6.26 -27.14
CA MET A 397 -11.64 -7.05 -28.04
C MET A 397 -12.38 -7.52 -29.31
N GLU A 398 -12.97 -6.56 -30.01
CA GLU A 398 -13.73 -6.73 -31.27
C GLU A 398 -15.00 -7.61 -31.19
N HIS A 399 -15.41 -8.06 -30.00
CA HIS A 399 -16.68 -8.73 -29.80
C HIS A 399 -17.75 -7.71 -29.33
N PRO A 400 -18.84 -7.49 -30.09
CA PRO A 400 -19.89 -6.56 -29.71
C PRO A 400 -20.63 -7.06 -28.46
N MET A 401 -20.64 -6.25 -27.40
CA MET A 401 -21.29 -6.60 -26.12
C MET A 401 -22.66 -5.98 -25.95
N LYS A 402 -22.88 -4.77 -26.51
CA LYS A 402 -24.12 -4.03 -26.29
C LYS A 402 -24.41 -3.09 -27.46
N ASN A 403 -25.39 -3.47 -28.27
CA ASN A 403 -25.94 -2.61 -29.33
C ASN A 403 -27.13 -1.83 -28.76
N SER A 404 -27.32 -0.59 -29.20
CA SER A 404 -28.43 0.26 -28.76
C SER A 404 -28.87 1.20 -29.88
N SER A 405 -30.17 1.27 -30.13
CA SER A 405 -30.78 2.20 -31.08
C SER A 405 -31.36 3.38 -30.33
N LEU A 406 -31.02 4.60 -30.76
CA LEU A 406 -31.52 5.84 -30.20
C LEU A 406 -32.22 6.66 -31.28
N LEU A 407 -33.21 7.45 -30.88
CA LEU A 407 -33.89 8.40 -31.76
C LEU A 407 -33.03 9.66 -31.94
N ARG A 408 -33.31 10.43 -33.01
CA ARG A 408 -32.79 11.78 -33.20
C ARG A 408 -33.04 12.67 -31.97
N GLY A 409 -32.10 13.59 -31.69
CA GLY A 409 -32.13 14.49 -30.53
C GLY A 409 -31.37 13.98 -29.31
N VAL A 410 -30.94 12.71 -29.29
CA VAL A 410 -30.03 12.18 -28.27
C VAL A 410 -28.58 12.30 -28.76
N THR A 411 -27.77 13.08 -28.05
CA THR A 411 -26.35 13.37 -28.37
C THR A 411 -25.35 12.75 -27.38
N ASN A 412 -25.84 12.02 -26.38
CA ASN A 412 -25.00 11.30 -25.43
C ASN A 412 -25.67 10.00 -24.95
N PHE A 413 -24.84 9.06 -24.49
CA PHE A 413 -25.31 7.79 -23.93
C PHE A 413 -24.29 7.22 -22.94
N THR A 414 -24.75 6.84 -21.75
CA THR A 414 -23.91 6.22 -20.72
C THR A 414 -24.02 4.71 -20.80
N TYR A 415 -22.87 4.04 -20.95
CA TYR A 415 -22.77 2.60 -20.82
C TYR A 415 -22.38 2.25 -19.37
N ASP A 416 -23.36 1.80 -18.57
CA ASP A 416 -23.13 1.29 -17.21
C ASP A 416 -22.95 -0.23 -17.16
N GLY A 417 -22.31 -0.71 -16.08
CA GLY A 417 -22.04 -2.13 -15.83
C GLY A 417 -20.81 -2.67 -16.55
N LEU A 418 -19.89 -1.80 -16.94
CA LEU A 418 -18.64 -2.16 -17.63
C LEU A 418 -17.61 -2.74 -16.66
N ARG A 419 -16.63 -3.47 -17.20
CA ARG A 419 -15.50 -4.02 -16.44
C ARG A 419 -14.48 -2.90 -16.16
N PRO A 420 -14.01 -2.74 -14.92
CA PRO A 420 -12.90 -1.83 -14.59
C PRO A 420 -11.59 -2.14 -15.32
N GLY A 421 -10.74 -1.13 -15.44
CA GLY A 421 -9.38 -1.24 -15.99
C GLY A 421 -9.31 -1.84 -17.40
N THR A 422 -10.32 -1.60 -18.22
CA THR A 422 -10.55 -2.32 -19.48
C THR A 422 -10.74 -1.35 -20.65
N LEU A 423 -10.09 -1.64 -21.79
CA LEU A 423 -10.21 -0.86 -23.03
C LEU A 423 -11.48 -1.28 -23.79
N TYR A 424 -12.35 -0.31 -24.05
CA TYR A 424 -13.54 -0.48 -24.87
C TYR A 424 -13.41 0.25 -26.20
N THR A 425 -14.05 -0.32 -27.22
CA THR A 425 -14.28 0.33 -28.51
C THR A 425 -15.75 0.75 -28.58
N PHE A 426 -16.00 1.99 -28.94
CA PHE A 426 -17.32 2.56 -29.21
C PHE A 426 -17.44 2.88 -30.69
N GLU A 427 -18.57 2.49 -31.28
CA GLU A 427 -18.93 2.74 -32.67
C GLU A 427 -20.33 3.38 -32.71
N VAL A 428 -20.47 4.46 -33.48
CA VAL A 428 -21.76 5.13 -33.72
C VAL A 428 -21.98 5.41 -35.20
N SER A 429 -23.18 5.09 -35.68
CA SER A 429 -23.63 5.35 -37.05
C SER A 429 -25.00 6.05 -37.02
N THR A 430 -25.27 6.92 -37.99
CA THR A 430 -26.60 7.51 -38.21
C THR A 430 -27.45 6.62 -39.11
N VAL A 431 -28.78 6.67 -38.93
CA VAL A 431 -29.76 5.94 -39.72
C VAL A 431 -30.77 6.91 -40.32
N ALA A 432 -31.08 6.75 -41.60
CA ALA A 432 -32.15 7.46 -42.30
C ALA A 432 -32.84 6.51 -43.28
N GLY A 433 -34.07 6.08 -42.94
CA GLY A 433 -34.79 5.06 -43.68
C GLY A 433 -34.00 3.74 -43.79
N PRO A 434 -33.75 3.21 -45.00
CA PRO A 434 -32.98 1.98 -45.20
C PRO A 434 -31.46 2.18 -45.15
N TYR A 435 -30.96 3.42 -45.00
CA TYR A 435 -29.54 3.73 -45.07
C TYR A 435 -28.91 3.94 -43.69
N THR A 436 -27.70 3.41 -43.53
CA THR A 436 -26.86 3.61 -42.34
C THR A 436 -25.53 4.20 -42.79
N SER A 437 -25.00 5.19 -42.06
CA SER A 437 -23.68 5.76 -42.35
C SER A 437 -22.54 4.76 -42.11
N SER A 438 -21.33 5.10 -42.55
CA SER A 438 -20.13 4.48 -41.98
C SER A 438 -20.06 4.75 -40.45
N PRO A 439 -19.59 3.78 -39.65
CA PRO A 439 -19.44 3.97 -38.22
C PRO A 439 -18.24 4.87 -37.90
N CYS A 440 -18.41 5.81 -36.96
CA CYS A 440 -17.29 6.50 -36.33
C CYS A 440 -16.81 5.66 -35.13
N ARG A 441 -15.51 5.27 -35.11
CA ARG A 441 -14.91 4.37 -34.12
C ARG A 441 -13.93 5.12 -33.22
N ILE A 442 -14.10 5.02 -31.90
CA ILE A 442 -13.18 5.57 -30.88
C ILE A 442 -12.96 4.54 -29.77
N THR A 443 -11.83 4.65 -29.04
CA THR A 443 -11.49 3.74 -27.94
C THR A 443 -11.14 4.50 -26.67
N ASN A 444 -11.59 4.02 -25.51
CA ASN A 444 -11.13 4.54 -24.21
C ASN A 444 -11.20 3.47 -23.10
N TRP A 445 -10.44 3.69 -22.03
CA TRP A 445 -10.32 2.83 -20.86
C TRP A 445 -11.30 3.23 -19.75
N THR A 446 -11.91 2.25 -19.08
CA THR A 446 -12.51 2.44 -17.75
C THR A 446 -11.42 2.59 -16.68
N TYR A 447 -11.71 3.30 -15.59
CA TYR A 447 -10.74 3.43 -14.49
C TYR A 447 -10.42 2.07 -13.86
N PRO A 448 -9.16 1.80 -13.46
CA PRO A 448 -8.81 0.60 -12.73
C PRO A 448 -9.23 0.69 -11.25
N LEU A 449 -9.61 -0.44 -10.66
CA LEU A 449 -9.82 -0.54 -9.21
C LEU A 449 -8.48 -0.60 -8.45
N PRO A 450 -8.39 -0.02 -7.24
CA PRO A 450 -7.21 -0.16 -6.39
C PRO A 450 -7.00 -1.63 -5.96
N PRO A 451 -5.77 -2.03 -5.62
CA PRO A 451 -5.48 -3.40 -5.16
C PRO A 451 -6.33 -3.77 -3.93
N GLU A 452 -6.87 -4.98 -3.92
CA GLU A 452 -7.68 -5.49 -2.82
C GLU A 452 -6.81 -6.15 -1.75
N GLN A 453 -7.19 -6.00 -0.47
CA GLN A 453 -6.49 -6.62 0.67
C GLN A 453 -4.96 -6.41 0.65
N LEU A 454 -4.51 -5.20 0.28
CA LEU A 454 -3.10 -4.83 0.35
C LEU A 454 -2.63 -4.96 1.80
N THR A 455 -1.65 -5.84 2.01
CA THR A 455 -1.00 -6.09 3.29
C THR A 455 0.51 -6.01 3.10
N LEU A 456 1.19 -5.53 4.13
CA LEU A 456 2.65 -5.55 4.25
C LEU A 456 2.97 -6.44 5.46
N SER A 457 3.95 -7.31 5.34
CA SER A 457 4.27 -8.31 6.37
C SER A 457 5.76 -8.65 6.39
N ASN A 458 6.38 -8.67 7.56
CA ASN A 458 7.78 -9.10 7.68
C ASN A 458 7.99 -10.62 7.62
N GLN A 459 6.95 -11.45 7.82
CA GLN A 459 7.05 -12.92 7.87
C GLN A 459 8.13 -13.45 8.85
N GLY A 460 8.52 -12.66 9.86
CA GLY A 460 9.61 -12.96 10.79
C GLY A 460 11.02 -12.55 10.32
N HIS A 461 11.16 -11.98 9.12
CA HIS A 461 12.45 -11.53 8.57
C HIS A 461 12.83 -10.12 9.04
N SER A 462 14.11 -9.93 9.31
CA SER A 462 14.64 -8.67 9.84
C SER A 462 15.03 -7.64 8.79
N THR A 463 15.35 -8.06 7.57
CA THR A 463 15.82 -7.17 6.49
C THR A 463 14.87 -7.12 5.29
N SER A 464 13.66 -7.67 5.43
CA SER A 464 12.70 -7.71 4.32
C SER A 464 11.25 -7.57 4.74
N LEU A 465 10.45 -7.06 3.80
CA LEU A 465 9.00 -6.96 3.91
C LEU A 465 8.37 -7.55 2.64
N GLN A 466 7.45 -8.49 2.82
CA GLN A 466 6.61 -8.99 1.75
C GLN A 466 5.28 -8.24 1.73
N ALA A 467 5.05 -7.53 0.63
CA ALA A 467 3.74 -7.01 0.27
C ALA A 467 2.92 -8.10 -0.43
N SER A 468 1.63 -8.18 -0.13
CA SER A 468 0.69 -9.03 -0.85
C SER A 468 -0.67 -8.37 -1.01
N TRP A 469 -1.34 -8.65 -2.13
CA TRP A 469 -2.66 -8.11 -2.50
C TRP A 469 -3.40 -9.11 -3.38
N ARG A 470 -4.72 -8.98 -3.46
CA ARG A 470 -5.50 -9.62 -4.51
C ARG A 470 -5.54 -8.71 -5.72
N ALA A 471 -5.33 -9.30 -6.90
CA ALA A 471 -5.63 -8.63 -8.15
C ALA A 471 -7.14 -8.31 -8.23
N ALA A 472 -7.47 -7.14 -8.76
CA ALA A 472 -8.86 -6.76 -8.98
C ALA A 472 -9.50 -7.69 -10.04
N PRO A 473 -10.80 -8.03 -9.96
CA PRO A 473 -11.38 -9.12 -10.76
C PRO A 473 -11.38 -8.96 -12.30
N THR A 474 -10.97 -7.82 -12.86
CA THR A 474 -10.96 -7.56 -14.31
C THR A 474 -9.93 -6.54 -14.76
N GLY A 475 -9.40 -6.70 -15.97
CA GLY A 475 -8.64 -5.68 -16.70
C GLY A 475 -7.12 -5.87 -16.64
N SER A 476 -6.44 -5.63 -17.77
CA SER A 476 -4.98 -5.71 -17.91
C SER A 476 -4.30 -4.55 -17.18
N THR A 477 -4.17 -4.70 -15.87
CA THR A 477 -3.66 -3.67 -14.96
C THR A 477 -2.21 -3.94 -14.57
N VAL A 478 -1.39 -2.89 -14.60
CA VAL A 478 -0.04 -2.89 -14.02
C VAL A 478 -0.15 -2.25 -12.65
N TYR A 479 0.40 -2.87 -11.61
CA TYR A 479 0.47 -2.25 -10.28
C TYR A 479 1.77 -1.47 -10.16
N THR A 480 1.65 -0.20 -9.76
CA THR A 480 2.78 0.68 -9.43
C THR A 480 2.74 0.97 -7.95
N GLY A 481 3.88 0.93 -7.28
CA GLY A 481 3.95 1.26 -5.86
C GLY A 481 5.30 1.80 -5.42
N THR A 482 5.29 2.50 -4.31
CA THR A 482 6.45 3.14 -3.71
C THR A 482 6.51 2.74 -2.24
N LEU A 483 7.65 2.20 -1.82
CA LEU A 483 7.95 1.92 -0.42
C LEU A 483 8.60 3.17 0.18
N TRP A 484 7.97 3.71 1.22
CA TRP A 484 8.41 4.86 1.99
C TRP A 484 8.91 4.43 3.37
N GLU A 485 9.92 5.12 3.89
CA GLU A 485 10.24 5.08 5.31
C GLU A 485 9.22 5.94 6.07
N THR A 486 8.52 5.37 7.05
CA THR A 486 7.26 5.97 7.55
C THR A 486 7.47 7.28 8.32
N LYS A 487 8.62 7.48 8.98
CA LYS A 487 8.86 8.62 9.89
C LYS A 487 9.46 9.84 9.17
N SER A 488 10.44 9.59 8.32
CA SER A 488 11.15 10.57 7.49
C SER A 488 10.41 10.91 6.20
N GLN A 489 9.51 10.03 5.74
CA GLN A 489 8.88 10.09 4.42
C GLN A 489 9.89 10.01 3.25
N GLU A 490 11.07 9.42 3.49
CA GLU A 490 12.05 9.17 2.42
C GLU A 490 11.62 8.01 1.51
N GLN A 491 11.83 8.18 0.20
CA GLN A 491 11.53 7.16 -0.81
C GLN A 491 12.60 6.05 -0.78
N VAL A 492 12.22 4.83 -0.42
CA VAL A 492 13.16 3.69 -0.27
C VAL A 492 13.31 2.91 -1.57
N ARG A 493 12.20 2.49 -2.19
CA ARG A 493 12.23 1.69 -3.42
C ARG A 493 10.91 1.85 -4.20
N ASN A 494 11.00 1.99 -5.52
CA ASN A 494 9.85 1.96 -6.43
C ASN A 494 9.67 0.56 -7.01
N MET A 495 8.42 0.18 -7.27
CA MET A 495 8.05 -1.10 -7.86
C MET A 495 7.00 -0.93 -8.97
N THR A 496 7.16 -1.71 -10.03
CA THR A 496 6.18 -1.86 -11.11
C THR A 496 6.04 -3.35 -11.43
N VAL A 497 4.84 -3.91 -11.30
CA VAL A 497 4.55 -5.33 -11.58
C VAL A 497 3.34 -5.49 -12.49
N GLY A 498 3.39 -6.48 -13.39
CA GLY A 498 2.24 -6.89 -14.18
C GLY A 498 1.15 -7.59 -13.34
N ASN A 499 -0.04 -7.73 -13.91
CA ASN A 499 -1.22 -8.35 -13.27
C ASN A 499 -0.99 -9.77 -12.72
N ASN A 500 -0.01 -10.52 -13.24
CA ASN A 500 0.32 -11.88 -12.82
C ASN A 500 0.98 -11.97 -11.43
N TRP A 501 1.36 -10.85 -10.82
CA TRP A 501 1.98 -10.80 -9.49
C TRP A 501 0.95 -10.39 -8.44
N MET A 502 0.84 -11.19 -7.36
CA MET A 502 0.02 -10.90 -6.17
C MET A 502 0.85 -10.62 -4.92
N ASN A 503 2.18 -10.73 -5.00
CA ASN A 503 3.10 -10.40 -3.92
C ASN A 503 4.44 -9.89 -4.46
N VAL A 504 5.14 -9.06 -3.68
CA VAL A 504 6.51 -8.60 -3.92
C VAL A 504 7.25 -8.55 -2.59
N THR A 505 8.49 -9.03 -2.56
CA THR A 505 9.37 -8.88 -1.40
C THR A 505 10.35 -7.74 -1.62
N PHE A 506 10.44 -6.84 -0.65
CA PHE A 506 11.43 -5.77 -0.58
C PHE A 506 12.57 -6.23 0.34
N GLU A 507 13.74 -6.45 -0.22
CA GLU A 507 14.98 -6.83 0.50
C GLU A 507 15.84 -5.59 0.85
N ASP A 508 16.92 -5.81 1.60
CA ASP A 508 17.91 -4.80 2.02
C ASP A 508 17.36 -3.69 2.94
N LEU A 509 16.28 -3.97 3.68
CA LEU A 509 15.66 -3.03 4.60
C LEU A 509 16.38 -3.01 5.97
N VAL A 510 16.30 -1.88 6.67
CA VAL A 510 16.86 -1.72 8.02
C VAL A 510 15.99 -2.49 9.03
N PRO A 511 16.55 -3.33 9.91
CA PRO A 511 15.80 -4.03 10.94
C PRO A 511 15.12 -3.12 11.96
N GLY A 512 13.94 -3.54 12.44
CA GLY A 512 13.18 -2.80 13.45
C GLY A 512 12.63 -1.45 12.97
N ARG A 513 12.60 -1.19 11.65
CA ARG A 513 12.13 0.08 11.08
C ARG A 513 10.75 -0.07 10.45
N GLN A 514 9.96 1.00 10.55
CA GLN A 514 8.61 1.08 9.98
C GLN A 514 8.65 1.57 8.53
N TYR A 515 7.93 0.87 7.66
CA TYR A 515 7.78 1.23 6.25
C TYR A 515 6.31 1.25 5.83
N THR A 516 5.97 2.19 4.94
CA THR A 516 4.64 2.31 4.33
C THR A 516 4.77 2.05 2.84
N LEU A 517 4.10 1.01 2.34
CA LEU A 517 3.93 0.79 0.91
C LEU A 517 2.67 1.52 0.44
N GLU A 518 2.83 2.39 -0.54
CA GLU A 518 1.73 3.01 -1.28
C GLU A 518 1.62 2.38 -2.67
N MET A 519 0.44 1.88 -3.04
CA MET A 519 0.24 1.12 -4.28
C MET A 519 -1.04 1.52 -5.02
N ALA A 520 -0.96 1.62 -6.35
CA ALA A 520 -2.08 1.92 -7.22
C ALA A 520 -2.03 1.07 -8.50
N ALA A 521 -3.20 0.67 -8.99
CA ALA A 521 -3.35 0.01 -10.28
C ALA A 521 -3.33 1.05 -11.41
N VAL A 522 -2.79 0.67 -12.56
CA VAL A 522 -2.69 1.50 -13.77
C VAL A 522 -3.29 0.71 -14.95
N ALA A 523 -4.19 1.34 -15.70
CA ALA A 523 -4.77 0.82 -16.94
C ALA A 523 -4.72 1.91 -18.01
N GLY A 524 -3.88 1.71 -19.03
CA GLY A 524 -3.57 2.76 -20.01
C GLY A 524 -3.06 4.04 -19.32
N PRO A 525 -3.67 5.21 -19.56
CA PRO A 525 -3.30 6.47 -18.91
C PRO A 525 -3.90 6.65 -17.50
N TYR A 526 -4.83 5.80 -17.07
CA TYR A 526 -5.57 6.01 -15.81
C TYR A 526 -4.95 5.25 -14.64
N ARG A 527 -4.88 5.92 -13.49
CA ARG A 527 -4.37 5.39 -12.22
C ARG A 527 -5.51 5.34 -11.19
N SER A 528 -5.59 4.24 -10.44
CA SER A 528 -6.54 4.08 -9.34
C SER A 528 -6.22 5.04 -8.19
N PRO A 529 -7.14 5.25 -7.23
CA PRO A 529 -6.77 5.73 -5.91
C PRO A 529 -5.62 4.89 -5.31
N VAL A 530 -4.75 5.54 -4.55
CA VAL A 530 -3.65 4.87 -3.84
C VAL A 530 -4.21 4.13 -2.64
N ARG A 531 -3.73 2.89 -2.42
CA ARG A 531 -3.94 2.15 -1.19
C ARG A 531 -2.62 2.01 -0.45
N SER A 532 -2.62 2.26 0.85
CA SER A 532 -1.45 2.11 1.70
C SER A 532 -1.54 0.89 2.61
N ALA A 533 -0.38 0.30 2.90
CA ALA A 533 -0.20 -0.68 3.96
C ALA A 533 1.13 -0.39 4.69
N THR A 534 1.14 -0.50 6.00
CA THR A 534 2.29 -0.15 6.85
C THR A 534 2.61 -1.31 7.77
N ASP A 535 3.89 -1.68 7.84
CA ASP A 535 4.40 -2.69 8.78
C ASP A 535 5.85 -2.37 9.18
N TRP A 536 6.36 -3.06 10.19
CA TRP A 536 7.72 -2.96 10.67
C TRP A 536 8.54 -4.18 10.23
N THR A 537 9.79 -3.97 9.83
CA THR A 537 10.76 -5.07 9.72
C THR A 537 11.02 -5.69 11.10
N TYR A 538 11.30 -6.99 11.16
CA TYR A 538 11.53 -7.66 12.45
C TYR A 538 12.84 -7.14 13.09
N PRO A 539 12.88 -6.81 14.39
CA PRO A 539 14.11 -6.34 15.01
C PRO A 539 15.14 -7.48 15.10
N LEU A 540 16.41 -7.18 14.81
CA LEU A 540 17.48 -8.15 14.92
C LEU A 540 17.85 -8.40 16.39
N ALA A 541 17.93 -9.66 16.81
CA ALA A 541 18.29 -10.02 18.19
C ALA A 541 19.64 -9.37 18.59
N PRO A 542 19.77 -8.82 19.82
CA PRO A 542 21.02 -8.21 20.23
C PRO A 542 22.14 -9.26 20.28
N ALA A 543 23.27 -8.91 19.65
CA ALA A 543 24.50 -9.69 19.64
C ALA A 543 25.37 -9.36 20.87
N GLY A 544 26.43 -10.15 21.08
CA GLY A 544 27.41 -9.91 22.14
C GLY A 544 26.86 -9.95 23.56
N VAL A 545 25.66 -10.50 23.76
CA VAL A 545 25.00 -10.52 25.08
C VAL A 545 25.82 -11.33 26.06
N THR A 546 26.41 -10.63 27.01
CA THR A 546 27.25 -11.18 28.07
C THR A 546 26.74 -10.72 29.43
N LEU A 547 26.89 -11.58 30.42
CA LEU A 547 26.61 -11.30 31.82
C LEU A 547 27.92 -11.54 32.55
N THR A 548 28.37 -10.54 33.31
CA THR A 548 29.70 -10.56 33.94
C THR A 548 29.62 -10.14 35.39
N ASN A 549 30.58 -10.62 36.20
CA ASN A 549 30.70 -10.24 37.60
C ASN A 549 32.03 -9.55 37.91
N THR A 550 31.98 -8.31 38.40
CA THR A 550 33.15 -7.52 38.83
C THR A 550 33.56 -7.80 40.28
N ARG A 551 33.64 -9.10 40.66
CA ARG A 551 33.90 -9.59 42.03
C ARG A 551 32.89 -9.11 43.08
N ARG A 552 31.62 -8.94 42.70
CA ARG A 552 30.54 -8.45 43.57
C ARG A 552 29.58 -9.60 43.98
N PRO A 553 29.28 -9.76 45.27
CA PRO A 553 28.33 -10.79 45.73
C PRO A 553 26.86 -10.42 45.45
N LEU A 554 26.53 -9.13 45.33
CA LEU A 554 25.14 -8.64 45.26
C LEU A 554 24.74 -8.04 43.90
N GLY A 555 25.53 -8.25 42.84
CA GLY A 555 25.23 -7.67 41.54
C GLY A 555 25.98 -8.28 40.37
N LEU A 556 25.40 -8.12 39.18
CA LEU A 556 25.91 -8.60 37.89
C LEU A 556 25.71 -7.49 36.85
N THR A 557 26.67 -7.32 35.94
CA THR A 557 26.58 -6.35 34.86
C THR A 557 26.39 -7.07 33.52
N ALA A 558 25.27 -6.75 32.88
CA ALA A 558 24.93 -7.16 31.52
C ALA A 558 25.54 -6.19 30.51
N PHE A 559 26.04 -6.71 29.40
CA PHE A 559 26.53 -5.96 28.25
C PHE A 559 25.97 -6.60 26.97
N TRP A 560 25.75 -5.79 25.93
CA TRP A 560 25.34 -6.24 24.60
C TRP A 560 25.79 -5.24 23.53
N ASP A 561 25.94 -5.73 22.30
CA ASP A 561 26.37 -4.91 21.18
C ASP A 561 25.30 -3.89 20.76
N LYS A 562 25.72 -2.83 20.07
CA LYS A 562 24.79 -1.91 19.41
C LYS A 562 24.03 -2.65 18.30
N SER A 563 22.69 -2.66 18.38
CA SER A 563 21.82 -3.22 17.34
C SER A 563 22.03 -2.55 15.98
N ALA A 564 22.04 -3.36 14.91
CA ALA A 564 22.28 -2.92 13.53
C ALA A 564 21.04 -2.32 12.83
N GLY A 565 20.07 -1.83 13.61
CA GLY A 565 18.80 -1.31 13.13
C GLY A 565 18.11 -0.45 14.19
N ASP A 566 16.86 -0.08 13.92
CA ASP A 566 16.08 0.77 14.81
C ASP A 566 15.58 -0.05 16.01
N VAL A 567 15.59 0.58 17.18
CA VAL A 567 15.18 0.00 18.46
C VAL A 567 14.38 1.04 19.21
N ASP A 568 13.26 0.64 19.82
CA ASP A 568 12.50 1.51 20.73
C ASP A 568 12.98 1.33 22.18
N GLN A 569 13.22 0.08 22.60
CA GLN A 569 13.68 -0.27 23.95
C GLN A 569 14.26 -1.69 24.01
N PHE A 570 15.05 -1.97 25.05
CA PHE A 570 15.46 -3.34 25.41
C PHE A 570 14.78 -3.78 26.71
N HIS A 571 14.20 -4.98 26.71
CA HIS A 571 13.64 -5.62 27.89
C HIS A 571 14.56 -6.77 28.37
N LEU A 572 15.17 -6.57 29.53
CA LEU A 572 16.06 -7.53 30.17
C LEU A 572 15.28 -8.37 31.18
N GLN A 573 15.35 -9.68 31.05
CA GLN A 573 14.80 -10.63 32.01
C GLN A 573 15.97 -11.39 32.66
N LEU A 574 16.24 -11.10 33.93
CA LEU A 574 17.21 -11.82 34.74
C LEU A 574 16.47 -12.72 35.73
N TYR A 575 16.75 -14.02 35.73
CA TYR A 575 16.10 -14.98 36.64
C TYR A 575 17.08 -16.05 37.10
N SER A 576 16.74 -16.79 38.16
CA SER A 576 17.48 -17.98 38.58
C SER A 576 16.58 -19.22 38.50
N LYS A 577 17.18 -20.39 38.30
CA LYS A 577 16.46 -21.68 38.40
C LYS A 577 16.28 -22.13 39.85
N SER A 578 17.16 -21.69 40.76
CA SER A 578 17.14 -22.09 42.18
C SER A 578 16.47 -21.10 43.10
N HIS A 579 16.12 -19.89 42.63
CA HIS A 579 15.45 -18.85 43.40
C HIS A 579 14.34 -18.22 42.56
N PRO A 580 13.14 -17.95 43.13
CA PRO A 580 12.01 -17.38 42.39
C PRO A 580 12.17 -15.89 42.01
N ALA A 581 13.31 -15.28 42.35
CA ALA A 581 13.60 -13.88 42.07
C ALA A 581 13.88 -13.64 40.58
N GLN A 582 12.84 -13.21 39.85
CA GLN A 582 12.95 -12.66 38.51
C GLN A 582 12.98 -11.12 38.56
N ARG A 583 13.93 -10.51 37.85
CA ARG A 583 14.04 -9.07 37.62
C ARG A 583 13.81 -8.78 36.14
N ASN A 584 12.71 -8.08 35.86
CA ASN A 584 12.36 -7.60 34.53
C ASN A 584 12.58 -6.09 34.49
N ILE A 585 13.47 -5.61 33.62
CA ILE A 585 13.83 -4.19 33.49
C ILE A 585 13.71 -3.81 32.01
N SER A 586 13.09 -2.67 31.73
CA SER A 586 13.17 -2.04 30.40
C SER A 586 14.17 -0.88 30.44
N VAL A 587 15.03 -0.79 29.42
CA VAL A 587 15.99 0.31 29.23
C VAL A 587 15.83 0.93 27.84
N GLY A 588 16.28 2.17 27.69
CA GLY A 588 16.17 2.92 26.44
C GLY A 588 17.02 2.34 25.31
N PRO A 589 16.82 2.81 24.07
CA PRO A 589 17.42 2.23 22.87
C PRO A 589 18.93 2.52 22.74
N ASN A 590 19.42 3.56 23.41
CA ASN A 590 20.84 3.95 23.46
C ASN A 590 21.60 3.29 24.64
N THR A 591 20.97 2.35 25.35
CA THR A 591 21.59 1.64 26.48
C THR A 591 22.21 0.34 25.99
N HIS A 592 23.50 0.13 26.30
CA HIS A 592 24.29 -1.05 25.91
C HIS A 592 24.82 -1.86 27.11
N ASN A 593 24.54 -1.39 28.33
CA ASN A 593 24.88 -2.08 29.56
C ASN A 593 23.82 -1.85 30.64
N PHE A 594 23.72 -2.77 31.59
CA PHE A 594 22.87 -2.59 32.76
C PHE A 594 23.42 -3.37 33.95
N THR A 595 23.48 -2.75 35.14
CA THR A 595 23.93 -3.43 36.36
C THR A 595 22.74 -3.77 37.25
N PHE A 596 22.50 -5.07 37.41
CA PHE A 596 21.55 -5.58 38.39
C PHE A 596 22.18 -5.53 39.79
N LEU A 597 21.45 -4.97 40.75
CA LEU A 597 21.86 -4.82 42.15
C LEU A 597 20.84 -5.50 43.08
N GLY A 598 21.26 -5.85 44.29
CA GLY A 598 20.41 -6.53 45.27
C GLY A 598 20.08 -7.97 44.85
N LEU A 599 21.03 -8.65 44.19
CA LEU A 599 20.97 -10.07 43.89
C LEU A 599 21.42 -10.92 45.08
N SER A 600 21.01 -12.18 45.13
CA SER A 600 21.47 -13.15 46.13
C SER A 600 22.91 -13.60 45.82
N PRO A 601 23.83 -13.66 46.80
CA PRO A 601 25.19 -14.18 46.58
C PRO A 601 25.23 -15.68 46.32
N GLY A 602 26.24 -16.15 45.59
CA GLY A 602 26.48 -17.57 45.28
C GLY A 602 25.48 -18.24 44.33
N ILE A 603 24.64 -17.47 43.64
CA ILE A 603 23.55 -17.97 42.79
C ILE A 603 23.86 -17.76 41.30
N GLN A 604 23.57 -18.78 40.49
CA GLN A 604 23.59 -18.66 39.03
C GLN A 604 22.33 -17.91 38.55
N TYR A 605 22.54 -16.87 37.75
CA TYR A 605 21.49 -16.14 37.06
C TYR A 605 21.59 -16.33 35.55
N PHE A 606 20.43 -16.29 34.90
CA PHE A 606 20.22 -16.40 33.46
C PHE A 606 19.64 -15.07 32.99
N LEU A 607 20.34 -14.40 32.07
CA LEU A 607 19.90 -13.17 31.42
C LEU A 607 19.38 -13.49 30.04
N LYS A 608 18.20 -12.94 29.71
CA LYS A 608 17.66 -12.85 28.37
C LYS A 608 17.45 -11.39 28.02
N VAL A 609 18.08 -10.88 26.96
CA VAL A 609 17.84 -9.53 26.45
C VAL A 609 16.90 -9.62 25.26
N THR A 610 15.78 -8.92 25.33
CA THR A 610 14.77 -8.87 24.26
C THR A 610 14.73 -7.46 23.70
N VAL A 611 15.04 -7.29 22.41
CA VAL A 611 14.87 -6.02 21.70
C VAL A 611 13.40 -5.86 21.29
N LEU A 612 12.91 -4.62 21.32
CA LEU A 612 11.55 -4.24 20.92
C LEU A 612 11.61 -3.13 19.86
N ALA A 613 10.85 -3.33 18.78
CA ALA A 613 10.62 -2.33 17.74
C ALA A 613 9.17 -2.46 17.24
N GLY A 614 8.35 -1.43 17.50
CA GLY A 614 6.92 -1.48 17.30
C GLY A 614 6.28 -2.68 18.02
N PRO A 615 5.43 -3.49 17.35
CA PRO A 615 4.80 -4.66 17.94
C PRO A 615 5.72 -5.91 17.99
N TYR A 616 6.89 -5.87 17.35
CA TYR A 616 7.77 -7.02 17.21
C TYR A 616 8.85 -7.06 18.28
N ARG A 617 9.26 -8.28 18.62
CA ARG A 617 10.25 -8.55 19.67
C ARG A 617 11.18 -9.69 19.25
N SER A 618 12.48 -9.50 19.45
CA SER A 618 13.48 -10.52 19.17
C SER A 618 14.37 -10.74 20.38
N SER A 619 14.74 -11.99 20.64
CA SER A 619 15.40 -12.41 21.87
C SER A 619 16.81 -12.89 21.61
N SER A 620 17.75 -12.45 22.44
CA SER A 620 19.09 -13.03 22.49
C SER A 620 19.07 -14.48 22.98
N HIS A 621 20.18 -15.19 22.75
CA HIS A 621 20.52 -16.35 23.56
C HIS A 621 20.69 -15.97 25.03
N PHE A 622 20.60 -16.96 25.92
CA PHE A 622 20.77 -16.74 27.35
C PHE A 622 22.26 -16.55 27.70
N ALA A 623 22.61 -15.43 28.30
CA ALA A 623 23.90 -15.28 29.00
C ALA A 623 23.74 -15.75 30.45
N THR A 624 24.76 -16.40 31.02
CA THR A 624 24.69 -16.93 32.39
C THR A 624 25.96 -16.62 33.16
N GLU A 625 25.81 -16.23 34.43
CA GLU A 625 26.92 -15.91 35.32
C GLU A 625 26.50 -16.18 36.78
N TRP A 626 27.47 -16.41 37.64
CA TRP A 626 27.30 -16.62 39.06
C TRP A 626 27.58 -15.32 39.84
N THR A 627 26.75 -15.03 40.85
CA THR A 627 27.14 -14.06 41.88
C THR A 627 28.26 -14.64 42.74
N TYR A 628 29.24 -13.81 43.13
CA TYR A 628 30.30 -14.26 44.05
C TYR A 628 29.68 -14.71 45.38
N PRO A 629 30.18 -15.79 46.00
CA PRO A 629 29.75 -16.17 47.35
C PRO A 629 30.29 -15.15 48.36
N LEU A 630 29.57 -14.94 49.45
CA LEU A 630 30.07 -14.13 50.57
C LEU A 630 31.27 -14.82 51.25
N SER A 631 32.17 -14.01 51.78
CA SER A 631 33.24 -14.48 52.67
C SER A 631 32.61 -14.95 53.99
N LEU A 632 32.97 -16.14 54.46
CA LEU A 632 32.46 -16.67 55.73
C LEU A 632 33.01 -15.86 56.90
N ALA A 633 32.09 -15.39 57.74
CA ALA A 633 32.40 -14.65 58.95
C ALA A 633 32.58 -15.59 60.15
N ASN A 634 33.24 -15.07 61.20
CA ASN A 634 33.36 -15.72 62.50
C ASN A 634 33.97 -17.14 62.46
N VAL A 635 34.96 -17.36 61.59
CA VAL A 635 35.78 -18.58 61.60
C VAL A 635 36.58 -18.62 62.91
N SER A 636 36.32 -19.65 63.72
CA SER A 636 37.04 -19.91 64.97
C SER A 636 37.77 -21.25 64.89
N VAL A 637 38.94 -21.32 65.52
CA VAL A 637 39.74 -22.55 65.62
C VAL A 637 40.12 -22.76 67.07
N GLN A 638 39.83 -23.93 67.60
CA GLN A 638 40.13 -24.32 68.98
C GLN A 638 40.84 -25.69 68.98
N PRO A 639 41.62 -26.04 70.00
CA PRO A 639 42.10 -27.40 70.17
C PRO A 639 40.93 -28.39 70.25
N GLY A 640 41.07 -29.53 69.58
CA GLY A 640 40.10 -30.63 69.65
C GLY A 640 40.17 -31.40 70.97
N ARG A 641 39.52 -32.57 71.02
CA ARG A 641 39.47 -33.39 72.25
C ARG A 641 40.80 -34.11 72.50
N ARG A 642 41.56 -34.42 71.44
CA ARG A 642 42.91 -35.00 71.53
C ARG A 642 43.98 -33.95 71.18
N PRO A 643 45.23 -34.11 71.67
CA PRO A 643 46.38 -33.25 71.32
C PRO A 643 46.74 -33.18 69.82
N GLN A 644 46.12 -34.00 68.98
CA GLN A 644 46.39 -34.12 67.53
C GLN A 644 45.22 -33.61 66.68
N GLU A 645 44.29 -32.87 67.29
CA GLU A 645 43.04 -32.41 66.69
C GLU A 645 42.90 -30.90 66.78
N LEU A 646 42.31 -30.29 65.75
CA LEU A 646 41.78 -28.92 65.78
C LEU A 646 40.29 -28.94 65.44
N HIS A 647 39.49 -28.30 66.29
CA HIS A 647 38.09 -28.04 66.03
C HIS A 647 37.96 -26.69 65.31
N VAL A 648 37.38 -26.71 64.10
CA VAL A 648 37.12 -25.51 63.28
C VAL A 648 35.62 -25.28 63.20
N SER A 649 35.15 -24.06 63.41
CA SER A 649 33.74 -23.69 63.25
C SER A 649 33.56 -22.32 62.62
N TRP A 650 32.43 -22.09 61.94
CA TRP A 650 32.12 -20.87 61.20
C TRP A 650 30.62 -20.60 61.12
N VAL A 651 30.25 -19.35 60.80
CA VAL A 651 28.85 -18.99 60.55
C VAL A 651 28.57 -19.03 59.05
N GLU A 652 27.55 -19.79 58.66
CA GLU A 652 27.15 -19.92 57.26
C GLU A 652 26.49 -18.63 56.74
N SER A 653 27.15 -17.96 55.79
CA SER A 653 26.70 -16.69 55.23
C SER A 653 26.41 -16.81 53.73
N GLY A 654 25.14 -17.06 53.39
CA GLY A 654 24.54 -16.66 52.11
C GLY A 654 25.16 -17.23 50.83
N GLY A 655 24.99 -18.54 50.59
CA GLY A 655 24.83 -19.07 49.23
C GLY A 655 26.03 -19.74 48.55
N GLY A 656 27.19 -19.89 49.21
CA GLY A 656 28.22 -20.81 48.72
C GLY A 656 27.70 -22.26 48.73
N ARG A 657 27.88 -23.02 47.64
CA ARG A 657 27.38 -24.41 47.56
C ARG A 657 28.37 -25.45 48.06
N ASP A 658 29.66 -25.13 47.96
CA ASP A 658 30.75 -25.98 48.42
C ASP A 658 31.74 -25.12 49.20
N HIS A 659 32.22 -25.63 50.32
CA HIS A 659 33.27 -25.01 51.13
C HIS A 659 34.51 -25.89 51.11
N LEU A 660 35.69 -25.29 50.91
CA LEU A 660 36.98 -25.98 50.99
C LEU A 660 37.74 -25.45 52.20
N VAL A 661 37.87 -26.28 53.25
CA VAL A 661 38.67 -25.95 54.42
C VAL A 661 40.13 -26.27 54.09
N GLN A 662 40.95 -25.23 53.95
CA GLN A 662 42.37 -25.30 53.68
C GLN A 662 43.15 -25.16 54.99
N LEU A 663 43.86 -26.22 55.37
CA LEU A 663 44.75 -26.26 56.53
C LEU A 663 46.21 -26.12 56.05
N SER A 664 46.92 -25.17 56.64
CA SER A 664 48.35 -24.91 56.38
C SER A 664 49.14 -24.78 57.69
N VAL A 665 50.44 -25.07 57.63
CA VAL A 665 51.36 -24.75 58.73
C VAL A 665 51.46 -23.23 58.85
N ALA A 666 51.34 -22.68 60.06
CA ALA A 666 51.29 -21.23 60.24
C ALA A 666 52.59 -20.51 59.81
N GLU A 667 53.75 -21.13 60.05
CA GLU A 667 55.08 -20.58 59.76
C GLU A 667 55.47 -20.68 58.27
N SER A 668 55.41 -21.88 57.70
CA SER A 668 55.87 -22.16 56.32
C SER A 668 54.80 -21.93 55.24
N LEU A 669 53.55 -21.69 55.63
CA LEU A 669 52.37 -21.60 54.75
C LEU A 669 52.14 -22.83 53.86
N SER A 670 52.83 -23.94 54.14
CA SER A 670 52.66 -25.19 53.39
C SER A 670 51.28 -25.79 53.68
N ILE A 671 50.49 -25.99 52.63
CA ILE A 671 49.17 -26.63 52.71
C ILE A 671 49.37 -28.11 53.07
N ILE A 672 48.77 -28.52 54.18
CA ILE A 672 48.84 -29.88 54.72
C ILE A 672 47.66 -30.71 54.24
N ARG A 673 46.46 -30.09 54.23
CA ARG A 673 45.20 -30.79 53.98
C ARG A 673 44.15 -29.80 53.44
N ASN A 674 43.48 -30.21 52.38
CA ASN A 674 42.28 -29.55 51.87
C ASN A 674 41.09 -30.49 52.07
N VAL A 675 40.06 -30.04 52.78
CA VAL A 675 38.84 -30.84 53.04
C VAL A 675 37.65 -30.17 52.37
N SER A 676 37.04 -30.86 51.41
CA SER A 676 35.79 -30.43 50.79
C SER A 676 34.62 -30.73 51.72
N VAL A 677 33.82 -29.72 52.02
CA VAL A 677 32.69 -29.77 52.94
C VAL A 677 31.43 -29.28 52.20
N PRO A 678 30.32 -30.04 52.22
CA PRO A 678 29.08 -29.62 51.58
C PRO A 678 28.42 -28.44 52.33
N HIS A 679 27.57 -27.69 51.63
CA HIS A 679 26.69 -26.67 52.20
C HIS A 679 25.86 -27.20 53.40
N GLY A 680 25.64 -26.36 54.41
CA GLY A 680 24.89 -26.68 55.64
C GLY A 680 25.77 -27.18 56.80
N VAL A 681 27.05 -27.47 56.57
CA VAL A 681 28.01 -27.82 57.63
C VAL A 681 28.73 -26.56 58.11
N THR A 682 28.73 -26.36 59.44
CA THR A 682 29.29 -25.18 60.12
C THR A 682 30.46 -25.50 61.05
N GLN A 683 30.86 -26.76 61.16
CA GLN A 683 31.94 -27.23 62.04
C GLN A 683 32.63 -28.48 61.46
N LEU A 684 33.93 -28.61 61.72
CA LEU A 684 34.77 -29.72 61.25
C LEU A 684 35.94 -29.95 62.23
N ASP A 685 36.14 -31.21 62.63
CA ASP A 685 37.33 -31.64 63.36
C ASP A 685 38.43 -32.09 62.37
N LEU A 686 39.63 -31.53 62.54
CA LEU A 686 40.82 -31.82 61.73
C LEU A 686 41.78 -32.70 62.55
N GLU A 687 41.73 -34.00 62.31
CA GLU A 687 42.60 -35.00 62.96
C GLU A 687 43.95 -35.20 62.24
N GLY A 688 44.90 -35.83 62.94
CA GLY A 688 46.19 -36.27 62.40
C GLY A 688 47.31 -35.21 62.47
N LEU A 689 47.16 -34.23 63.36
CA LEU A 689 48.06 -33.08 63.48
C LEU A 689 49.19 -33.33 64.48
N VAL A 690 50.28 -32.57 64.33
CA VAL A 690 51.43 -32.61 65.25
C VAL A 690 51.07 -31.83 66.52
N PRO A 691 51.16 -32.44 67.73
CA PRO A 691 50.86 -31.76 68.99
C PRO A 691 51.69 -30.49 69.22
N GLY A 692 51.11 -29.54 69.96
CA GLY A 692 51.76 -28.26 70.32
C GLY A 692 52.13 -27.36 69.14
N SER A 693 51.58 -27.61 67.96
CA SER A 693 51.91 -26.89 66.72
C SER A 693 50.85 -25.85 66.36
N GLN A 694 51.31 -24.75 65.75
CA GLN A 694 50.47 -23.67 65.26
C GLN A 694 50.05 -23.90 63.81
N TYR A 695 48.75 -23.79 63.54
CA TYR A 695 48.15 -23.99 62.23
C TYR A 695 47.34 -22.77 61.78
N ARG A 696 47.29 -22.58 60.47
CA ARG A 696 46.50 -21.57 59.77
C ARG A 696 45.36 -22.26 59.02
N VAL A 697 44.13 -21.81 59.27
CA VAL A 697 42.92 -22.30 58.63
C VAL A 697 42.26 -21.18 57.81
N GLU A 698 41.87 -21.50 56.60
CA GLU A 698 41.15 -20.62 55.67
C GLU A 698 40.03 -21.43 55.01
N ILE A 699 38.83 -20.86 54.96
CA ILE A 699 37.66 -21.53 54.36
C ILE A 699 37.32 -20.84 53.05
N ILE A 700 37.52 -21.55 51.94
CA ILE A 700 37.28 -21.04 50.60
C ILE A 700 35.84 -21.42 50.20
N SER A 701 34.95 -20.44 50.12
CA SER A 701 33.59 -20.64 49.61
C SER A 701 33.60 -20.60 48.08
N GLN A 702 32.98 -21.59 47.45
CA GLN A 702 32.89 -21.69 45.99
C GLN A 702 31.42 -21.61 45.52
N ALA A 703 31.20 -20.87 44.43
CA ALA A 703 29.94 -20.85 43.69
C ALA A 703 30.26 -20.81 42.18
N GLY A 704 30.06 -21.95 41.51
CA GLY A 704 30.51 -22.13 40.12
C GLY A 704 32.03 -21.97 40.01
N PRO A 705 32.55 -21.09 39.12
CA PRO A 705 33.98 -20.81 39.00
C PRO A 705 34.51 -19.84 40.07
N HIS A 706 33.62 -19.09 40.74
CA HIS A 706 34.02 -18.00 41.64
C HIS A 706 34.33 -18.52 43.04
N ARG A 707 35.43 -18.02 43.61
CA ARG A 707 35.93 -18.38 44.95
C ARG A 707 36.14 -17.15 45.80
N THR A 708 35.71 -17.23 47.06
CA THR A 708 35.92 -16.20 48.08
C THR A 708 36.46 -16.86 49.35
N SER A 709 37.65 -16.46 49.80
CA SER A 709 38.22 -16.90 51.07
C SER A 709 37.53 -16.25 52.27
N SER A 710 37.49 -16.97 53.39
CA SER A 710 37.24 -16.40 54.71
C SER A 710 38.39 -15.51 55.18
N GLN A 711 38.17 -14.76 56.25
CA GLN A 711 39.28 -14.29 57.09
C GLN A 711 40.11 -15.48 57.60
N THR A 712 41.43 -15.28 57.72
CA THR A 712 42.36 -16.31 58.20
C THR A 712 42.20 -16.52 59.71
N ALA A 713 42.01 -17.76 60.14
CA ALA A 713 42.00 -18.13 61.54
C ALA A 713 43.28 -18.91 61.92
N ILE A 714 43.73 -18.75 63.17
CA ILE A 714 44.93 -19.40 63.71
C ILE A 714 44.51 -20.26 64.90
N GLY A 715 44.98 -21.51 64.93
CA GLY A 715 44.75 -22.45 66.02
C GLY A 715 46.03 -23.12 66.47
N TYR A 716 46.04 -23.55 67.73
CA TYR A 716 47.13 -24.33 68.32
C TYR A 716 46.58 -25.69 68.75
N THR A 717 47.32 -26.75 68.44
CA THR A 717 47.10 -28.06 69.04
C THR A 717 47.71 -28.09 70.45
N VAL A 718 47.14 -28.89 71.36
CA VAL A 718 47.65 -28.98 72.74
C VAL A 718 49.00 -29.72 72.74
N PRO A 719 50.04 -29.26 73.47
CA PRO A 719 51.31 -29.97 73.56
C PRO A 719 51.20 -31.21 74.46
N LEU A 720 52.04 -32.22 74.21
CA LEU A 720 52.11 -33.43 75.04
C LEU A 720 52.88 -33.17 76.36
N PRO A 721 52.55 -33.87 77.46
CA PRO A 721 53.18 -33.66 78.76
C PRO A 721 54.64 -34.13 78.77
N PRO A 722 55.56 -33.45 79.49
CA PRO A 722 56.98 -33.81 79.54
C PRO A 722 57.24 -35.26 79.98
N LEU A 723 58.31 -35.85 79.48
CA LEU A 723 58.71 -37.22 79.77
C LEU A 723 59.73 -37.27 80.93
N SER A 724 59.89 -38.43 81.55
CA SER A 724 60.98 -38.77 82.48
C SER A 724 61.39 -37.68 83.49
N LEU A 725 60.41 -37.11 84.20
CA LEU A 725 60.64 -36.06 85.20
C LEU A 725 61.35 -36.62 86.45
N SER A 726 62.42 -35.95 86.87
CA SER A 726 63.23 -36.30 88.04
C SER A 726 63.67 -35.03 88.79
N ALA A 727 63.87 -35.16 90.11
CA ALA A 727 64.40 -34.10 90.95
C ALA A 727 65.47 -34.68 91.89
N SER A 728 66.64 -34.05 91.94
CA SER A 728 67.78 -34.51 92.74
C SER A 728 68.44 -33.37 93.51
N PRO A 729 68.91 -33.60 94.75
CA PRO A 729 69.64 -32.59 95.52
C PRO A 729 70.93 -32.15 94.82
N VAL A 730 71.27 -30.87 94.98
CA VAL A 730 72.57 -30.32 94.59
C VAL A 730 73.52 -30.36 95.80
N SER A 731 74.84 -30.32 95.59
CA SER A 731 75.83 -30.25 96.68
C SER A 731 75.66 -29.02 97.59
N THR A 732 75.00 -27.96 97.10
CA THR A 732 74.57 -26.81 97.90
C THR A 732 73.25 -27.10 98.61
N ALA A 733 73.24 -26.90 99.92
CA ALA A 733 72.10 -27.19 100.80
C ALA A 733 70.79 -26.44 100.47
N TRP A 734 70.81 -25.44 99.58
CA TRP A 734 69.66 -24.57 99.25
C TRP A 734 69.15 -24.74 97.80
N ALA A 735 69.54 -25.81 97.09
CA ALA A 735 69.15 -26.01 95.69
C ALA A 735 68.75 -27.44 95.32
N LEU A 736 67.85 -27.55 94.34
CA LEU A 736 67.32 -28.80 93.79
C LEU A 736 67.44 -28.78 92.25
N ALA A 737 68.06 -29.79 91.65
CA ALA A 737 68.15 -29.93 90.20
C ALA A 737 66.97 -30.76 89.68
N VAL A 738 66.14 -30.15 88.83
CA VAL A 738 64.99 -30.79 88.17
C VAL A 738 65.36 -31.06 86.71
N ARG A 739 65.06 -32.26 86.21
CA ARG A 739 65.38 -32.70 84.85
C ARG A 739 64.19 -33.45 84.25
N TRP A 740 63.95 -33.24 82.96
CA TRP A 740 62.87 -33.89 82.20
C TRP A 740 63.33 -34.19 80.76
N GLU A 741 62.60 -35.08 80.10
CA GLU A 741 62.78 -35.37 78.68
C GLU A 741 61.74 -34.63 77.85
N THR A 742 62.16 -34.23 76.65
CA THR A 742 61.31 -33.51 75.70
C THR A 742 60.21 -34.43 75.16
N PRO A 743 58.92 -34.04 75.22
CA PRO A 743 57.85 -34.79 74.60
C PRO A 743 57.83 -34.60 73.07
N PRO A 744 57.31 -35.57 72.30
CA PRO A 744 57.21 -35.45 70.85
C PRO A 744 56.18 -34.37 70.44
N GLY A 745 56.52 -33.60 69.40
CA GLY A 745 55.71 -32.47 68.93
C GLY A 745 56.43 -31.12 69.09
N GLN A 746 55.73 -30.05 68.68
CA GLN A 746 56.15 -28.66 68.89
C GLN A 746 55.78 -28.19 70.30
N ARG A 747 56.40 -27.08 70.73
CA ARG A 747 56.15 -26.39 72.01
C ARG A 747 56.91 -25.06 72.01
N ASP A 748 56.37 -24.07 72.71
CA ASP A 748 57.01 -22.77 72.90
C ASP A 748 57.93 -22.77 74.13
N GLY A 749 57.62 -23.61 75.11
CA GLY A 749 58.37 -23.71 76.36
C GLY A 749 57.83 -24.76 77.33
N TYR A 750 58.30 -24.64 78.56
CA TYR A 750 57.77 -25.34 79.72
C TYR A 750 57.45 -24.34 80.83
N LEU A 751 56.37 -24.60 81.56
CA LEU A 751 56.04 -23.91 82.80
C LEU A 751 56.29 -24.87 83.96
N LEU A 752 57.01 -24.44 84.98
CA LEU A 752 57.25 -25.18 86.22
C LEU A 752 56.52 -24.48 87.37
N SER A 753 56.02 -25.25 88.34
CA SER A 753 55.57 -24.76 89.64
C SER A 753 56.30 -25.48 90.77
N VAL A 754 56.64 -24.76 91.84
CA VAL A 754 57.42 -25.29 92.97
C VAL A 754 56.82 -24.80 94.28
N HIS A 755 56.53 -25.73 95.19
CA HIS A 755 56.04 -25.44 96.54
C HIS A 755 56.59 -26.45 97.53
N GLU A 756 56.67 -26.06 98.82
CA GLU A 756 57.01 -27.00 99.89
C GLU A 756 55.91 -28.06 100.00
N GLU A 757 56.32 -29.32 100.13
CA GLU A 757 55.39 -30.45 100.20
C GLU A 757 54.55 -30.39 101.47
N GLY A 758 53.22 -30.37 101.32
CA GLY A 758 52.26 -30.21 102.42
C GLY A 758 51.99 -28.75 102.84
N SER A 759 52.63 -27.76 102.20
CA SER A 759 52.38 -26.33 102.45
C SER A 759 51.20 -25.79 101.62
N SER A 760 50.46 -24.83 102.18
CA SER A 760 49.40 -24.08 101.49
C SER A 760 49.89 -22.78 100.83
N VAL A 761 51.20 -22.49 100.91
CA VAL A 761 51.82 -21.32 100.28
C VAL A 761 51.74 -21.43 98.76
N PRO A 762 51.36 -20.36 98.02
CA PRO A 762 51.23 -20.40 96.57
C PRO A 762 52.55 -20.80 95.89
N ALA A 763 52.46 -21.74 94.94
CA ALA A 763 53.62 -22.28 94.25
C ALA A 763 54.33 -21.23 93.39
N ARG A 764 55.66 -21.13 93.56
CA ARG A 764 56.53 -20.31 92.73
C ARG A 764 56.51 -20.86 91.31
N SER A 765 56.05 -20.06 90.35
CA SER A 765 56.07 -20.42 88.94
C SER A 765 57.37 -19.97 88.27
N LEU A 766 57.86 -20.74 87.29
CA LEU A 766 59.06 -20.45 86.50
C LEU A 766 58.85 -20.90 85.06
N GLU A 767 59.21 -20.07 84.09
CA GLU A 767 59.18 -20.43 82.67
C GLU A 767 60.57 -20.89 82.20
N ALA A 768 60.59 -21.90 81.33
CA ALA A 768 61.78 -22.41 80.68
C ALA A 768 61.56 -22.49 79.16
N GLY A 769 62.56 -22.13 78.36
CA GLY A 769 62.47 -22.17 76.90
C GLY A 769 62.31 -23.60 76.36
N LYS A 770 61.77 -23.72 75.14
CA LYS A 770 61.40 -25.01 74.50
C LYS A 770 62.49 -26.09 74.50
N ASP A 771 63.76 -25.69 74.42
CA ASP A 771 64.91 -26.61 74.30
C ASP A 771 65.58 -26.92 75.65
N ILE A 772 65.09 -26.34 76.75
CA ILE A 772 65.60 -26.59 78.11
C ILE A 772 65.03 -27.92 78.62
N THR A 773 65.91 -28.79 79.12
CA THR A 773 65.57 -30.10 79.72
C THR A 773 65.97 -30.21 81.20
N ASN A 774 66.58 -29.16 81.76
CA ASN A 774 66.99 -29.10 83.16
C ASN A 774 66.91 -27.67 83.72
N VAL A 775 66.54 -27.56 85.00
CA VAL A 775 66.53 -26.31 85.76
C VAL A 775 67.03 -26.58 87.18
N THR A 776 67.92 -25.71 87.67
CA THR A 776 68.32 -25.69 89.08
C THR A 776 67.45 -24.71 89.84
N LEU A 777 66.58 -25.23 90.71
CA LEU A 777 65.76 -24.45 91.62
C LEU A 777 66.63 -23.97 92.79
N ALA A 778 66.92 -22.68 92.81
CA ALA A 778 67.72 -22.01 93.84
C ALA A 778 66.84 -21.35 94.91
N TRP A 779 67.47 -20.96 96.03
CA TRP A 779 66.84 -20.27 97.16
C TRP A 779 65.76 -21.09 97.87
N LEU A 780 66.00 -22.40 98.00
CA LEU A 780 65.18 -23.33 98.78
C LEU A 780 65.73 -23.46 100.21
N GLU A 781 64.89 -23.86 101.16
CA GLU A 781 65.33 -24.13 102.53
C GLU A 781 66.14 -25.44 102.61
N PRO A 782 67.23 -25.50 103.40
CA PRO A 782 67.96 -26.75 103.64
C PRO A 782 67.16 -27.82 104.39
N GLY A 783 67.30 -29.08 103.95
CA GLY A 783 66.65 -30.24 104.54
C GLY A 783 65.13 -30.31 104.34
N THR A 784 64.58 -29.61 103.35
CA THR A 784 63.14 -29.48 103.07
C THR A 784 62.78 -30.11 101.73
N CYS A 785 61.60 -30.73 101.65
CA CYS A 785 61.09 -31.41 100.45
C CYS A 785 60.08 -30.52 99.69
N TYR A 786 60.19 -30.51 98.37
CA TYR A 786 59.42 -29.65 97.47
C TYR A 786 58.71 -30.48 96.40
N LEU A 787 57.43 -30.19 96.17
CA LEU A 787 56.65 -30.73 95.07
C LEU A 787 56.78 -29.80 93.86
N VAL A 788 57.30 -30.36 92.76
CA VAL A 788 57.56 -29.67 91.49
C VAL A 788 56.59 -30.19 90.44
N GLY A 789 55.74 -29.31 89.91
CA GLY A 789 54.89 -29.56 88.73
C GLY A 789 55.53 -28.99 87.47
N ILE A 790 55.33 -29.65 86.32
CA ILE A 790 55.76 -29.15 85.00
C ILE A 790 54.68 -29.38 83.94
N TRP A 791 54.52 -28.39 83.06
CA TRP A 791 53.67 -28.41 81.87
C TRP A 791 54.52 -28.06 80.64
N ALA A 792 54.24 -28.68 79.49
CA ALA A 792 54.63 -28.12 78.20
C ALA A 792 53.60 -27.06 77.78
N VAL A 793 54.03 -25.99 77.10
CA VAL A 793 53.15 -24.90 76.65
C VAL A 793 53.28 -24.66 75.15
N ALA A 794 52.16 -24.34 74.50
CA ALA A 794 52.09 -23.90 73.10
C ALA A 794 50.94 -22.89 72.95
N GLY A 795 51.29 -21.65 72.59
CA GLY A 795 50.39 -20.51 72.67
C GLY A 795 49.77 -20.39 74.07
N PRO A 796 48.43 -20.22 74.19
CA PRO A 796 47.75 -20.14 75.48
C PRO A 796 47.51 -21.51 76.14
N TYR A 797 47.83 -22.63 75.48
CA TYR A 797 47.45 -23.97 75.93
C TYR A 797 48.59 -24.69 76.66
N ARG A 798 48.22 -25.42 77.71
CA ARG A 798 49.12 -26.22 78.56
C ARG A 798 48.83 -27.70 78.36
N SER A 799 49.86 -28.54 78.46
CA SER A 799 49.70 -29.99 78.54
C SER A 799 48.97 -30.42 79.82
N LEU A 800 48.80 -31.73 80.03
CA LEU A 800 48.60 -32.24 81.39
C LEU A 800 49.86 -32.01 82.25
N PRO A 801 49.73 -31.81 83.57
CA PRO A 801 50.88 -31.70 84.47
C PRO A 801 51.63 -33.03 84.64
N LYS A 802 52.94 -32.94 84.86
CA LYS A 802 53.71 -33.98 85.55
C LYS A 802 54.28 -33.44 86.85
N ASN A 803 54.19 -34.22 87.92
CA ASN A 803 54.64 -33.81 89.26
C ASN A 803 55.74 -34.74 89.78
N ILE A 804 56.70 -34.21 90.54
CA ILE A 804 57.75 -34.96 91.25
C ILE A 804 58.09 -34.28 92.58
N THR A 805 58.43 -35.06 93.61
CA THR A 805 58.97 -34.55 94.87
C THR A 805 60.49 -34.66 94.89
N GLY A 806 61.19 -33.65 95.40
CA GLY A 806 62.63 -33.71 95.68
C GLY A 806 63.03 -32.89 96.91
N CYS A 807 64.03 -33.35 97.65
CA CYS A 807 64.46 -32.74 98.92
C CYS A 807 65.87 -32.16 98.83
N THR A 808 66.12 -31.07 99.56
CA THR A 808 67.43 -30.41 99.67
C THR A 808 68.31 -31.07 100.74
N VAL A 809 69.64 -30.96 100.59
CA VAL A 809 70.62 -31.45 101.57
C VAL A 809 70.54 -30.60 102.86
N PRO A 810 70.69 -31.15 104.08
CA PRO A 810 70.77 -30.36 105.30
C PRO A 810 72.06 -29.51 105.32
N ALA A 811 72.07 -28.39 106.06
CA ALA A 811 73.26 -27.57 106.21
C ALA A 811 74.23 -28.16 107.26
N ALA A 812 75.54 -28.07 106.98
CA ALA A 812 76.60 -28.55 107.88
C ALA A 812 76.71 -27.69 109.16
N PRO A 813 76.99 -28.28 110.35
CA PRO A 813 77.23 -27.54 111.59
C PRO A 813 78.46 -26.63 111.50
N THR A 814 78.40 -25.47 112.17
CA THR A 814 79.46 -24.43 112.12
C THR A 814 80.01 -24.11 113.52
N ASP A 815 81.16 -23.41 113.58
CA ASP A 815 81.85 -23.03 114.84
C ASP A 815 82.07 -24.23 115.80
N LEU A 816 82.51 -25.35 115.24
CA LEU A 816 82.95 -26.50 116.05
C LEU A 816 84.13 -26.08 116.93
N ARG A 817 84.19 -26.57 118.17
CA ARG A 817 85.33 -26.39 119.09
C ARG A 817 85.57 -27.65 119.90
N LEU A 818 86.84 -27.93 120.22
CA LEU A 818 87.27 -29.01 121.11
C LEU A 818 88.24 -28.46 122.15
N THR A 819 87.81 -28.40 123.41
CA THR A 819 88.56 -27.80 124.52
C THR A 819 88.84 -28.81 125.62
N ASN A 820 89.93 -28.60 126.35
CA ASN A 820 90.24 -29.34 127.57
C ASN A 820 90.10 -28.40 128.78
N PRO A 821 89.26 -28.71 129.78
CA PRO A 821 89.07 -27.88 130.98
C PRO A 821 90.18 -28.03 132.05
N GLY A 822 91.30 -28.71 131.76
CA GLY A 822 92.36 -29.03 132.74
C GLY A 822 92.40 -30.51 133.15
N SER A 823 91.69 -31.38 132.43
CA SER A 823 91.53 -32.80 132.75
C SER A 823 92.52 -33.69 132.02
N SER A 824 92.91 -34.77 132.69
CA SER A 824 93.65 -35.90 132.10
C SER A 824 92.75 -36.94 131.43
N SER A 825 91.41 -36.85 131.57
CA SER A 825 90.48 -37.86 131.07
C SER A 825 89.22 -37.31 130.38
N GLU A 826 89.13 -36.00 130.17
CA GLU A 826 87.94 -35.35 129.62
C GLU A 826 88.24 -34.30 128.55
N LEU A 827 87.36 -34.19 127.56
CA LEU A 827 87.33 -33.12 126.55
C LEU A 827 85.90 -32.63 126.32
N TYR A 828 85.73 -31.34 126.08
CA TYR A 828 84.44 -30.70 125.80
C TYR A 828 84.34 -30.33 124.32
N THR A 829 83.20 -30.60 123.69
CA THR A 829 82.90 -30.21 122.30
C THR A 829 81.63 -29.36 122.24
N CYS A 830 81.64 -28.31 121.42
CA CYS A 830 80.44 -27.53 121.08
C CYS A 830 80.43 -27.07 119.61
N TRP A 831 79.24 -26.76 119.08
CA TRP A 831 78.99 -26.25 117.72
C TRP A 831 77.68 -25.44 117.66
N ASN A 832 77.57 -24.59 116.64
CA ASN A 832 76.36 -23.82 116.37
C ASN A 832 75.32 -24.63 115.55
N LYS A 833 74.04 -24.41 115.85
CA LYS A 833 72.89 -24.97 115.13
C LYS A 833 72.86 -24.44 113.68
N PRO A 834 72.99 -25.29 112.64
CA PRO A 834 72.92 -24.85 111.25
C PRO A 834 71.46 -24.56 110.83
N PRO A 835 71.25 -23.78 109.74
CA PRO A 835 69.92 -23.44 109.24
C PRO A 835 69.22 -24.63 108.58
N GLY A 836 67.89 -24.51 108.46
CA GLY A 836 67.04 -25.53 107.84
C GLY A 836 66.73 -26.74 108.75
N ARG A 837 66.05 -27.73 108.16
CA ARG A 837 65.57 -28.93 108.86
C ARG A 837 66.62 -30.05 108.85
N ARG A 838 66.60 -30.86 109.90
CA ARG A 838 67.43 -32.07 110.08
C ARG A 838 66.76 -32.97 111.10
N ASP A 839 67.07 -34.25 111.07
CA ASP A 839 66.46 -35.25 111.95
C ASP A 839 67.33 -35.53 113.18
N LEU A 840 68.67 -35.46 113.03
CA LEU A 840 69.64 -35.70 114.11
C LEU A 840 71.02 -35.10 113.81
N TYR A 841 71.91 -35.14 114.80
CA TYR A 841 73.35 -35.05 114.58
C TYR A 841 74.05 -36.37 114.90
N ARG A 842 75.16 -36.63 114.19
CA ARG A 842 76.12 -37.69 114.48
C ARG A 842 77.49 -37.07 114.73
N VAL A 843 78.02 -37.24 115.94
CA VAL A 843 79.32 -36.72 116.36
C VAL A 843 80.32 -37.87 116.45
N ILE A 844 81.54 -37.66 115.95
CA ILE A 844 82.61 -38.67 116.01
C ILE A 844 83.85 -38.04 116.66
N LEU A 845 84.31 -38.62 117.77
CA LEU A 845 85.62 -38.36 118.34
C LEU A 845 86.59 -39.43 117.83
N TYR A 846 87.64 -38.99 117.14
CA TYR A 846 88.73 -39.82 116.64
C TYR A 846 89.88 -39.84 117.65
N GLY A 847 90.41 -41.02 117.94
CA GLY A 847 91.66 -41.19 118.66
C GLY A 847 92.85 -41.04 117.70
N LEU A 848 93.86 -40.24 118.05
CA LEU A 848 95.03 -39.99 117.19
C LEU A 848 96.34 -40.56 117.75
N THR A 849 96.35 -41.01 119.01
CA THR A 849 97.44 -41.81 119.61
C THR A 849 97.17 -43.32 119.43
N THR A 850 98.23 -44.11 119.30
CA THR A 850 98.26 -45.46 118.68
C THR A 850 97.46 -46.58 119.37
N GLN A 851 96.76 -46.31 120.48
CA GLN A 851 95.85 -47.27 121.15
C GLN A 851 94.42 -46.74 121.36
N SER A 852 94.14 -45.48 121.02
CA SER A 852 92.86 -44.81 121.32
C SER A 852 91.76 -45.13 120.29
N ARG A 853 90.58 -45.57 120.75
CA ARG A 853 89.45 -45.99 119.90
C ARG A 853 88.49 -44.82 119.58
N ASN A 854 88.09 -44.70 118.31
CA ASN A 854 87.07 -43.74 117.89
C ASN A 854 85.73 -43.98 118.61
N ARG A 855 85.07 -42.90 119.05
CA ARG A 855 83.72 -42.92 119.66
C ARG A 855 82.74 -42.19 118.76
N VAL A 856 81.55 -42.77 118.57
CA VAL A 856 80.45 -42.18 117.80
C VAL A 856 79.27 -41.95 118.74
N GLN A 857 78.69 -40.76 118.70
CA GLN A 857 77.48 -40.42 119.46
C GLN A 857 76.43 -39.83 118.52
N THR A 858 75.20 -40.35 118.60
CA THR A 858 74.02 -39.74 117.97
C THR A 858 73.33 -38.82 118.98
N LEU A 859 72.93 -37.63 118.54
CA LEU A 859 72.31 -36.60 119.36
C LEU A 859 71.02 -36.08 118.71
N SER A 860 70.13 -35.52 119.53
CA SER A 860 68.90 -34.87 119.07
C SER A 860 69.21 -33.71 118.10
N PRO A 861 68.28 -33.34 117.19
CA PRO A 861 68.54 -32.30 116.20
C PRO A 861 68.82 -30.93 116.81
N ASP A 862 68.51 -30.70 118.08
CA ASP A 862 68.74 -29.43 118.79
C ASP A 862 69.99 -29.41 119.68
N ALA A 863 70.75 -30.51 119.78
CA ALA A 863 71.99 -30.55 120.55
C ALA A 863 73.07 -29.60 119.99
N GLN A 864 73.85 -29.00 120.89
CA GLN A 864 74.90 -28.02 120.55
C GLN A 864 76.25 -28.33 121.23
N ASN A 865 76.30 -29.33 122.11
CA ASN A 865 77.50 -29.71 122.84
C ASN A 865 77.50 -31.18 123.25
N ILE A 866 78.67 -31.67 123.67
CA ILE A 866 78.89 -32.99 124.27
C ILE A 866 80.19 -32.98 125.09
N THR A 867 80.17 -33.63 126.26
CA THR A 867 81.37 -33.97 127.04
C THR A 867 81.84 -35.39 126.73
N TRP A 868 83.12 -35.54 126.43
CA TRP A 868 83.79 -36.83 126.28
C TRP A 868 84.52 -37.15 127.58
N THR A 869 84.16 -38.24 128.24
CA THR A 869 84.76 -38.68 129.52
C THR A 869 85.45 -40.04 129.38
N HIS A 870 86.29 -40.39 130.36
CA HIS A 870 87.10 -41.62 130.35
C HIS A 870 88.01 -41.73 129.11
N LEU A 871 88.67 -40.62 128.78
CA LEU A 871 89.74 -40.56 127.78
C LEU A 871 91.08 -40.95 128.42
N GLU A 872 92.02 -41.38 127.58
CA GLU A 872 93.40 -41.68 127.99
C GLU A 872 94.17 -40.39 128.27
N ALA A 873 95.01 -40.39 129.31
CA ALA A 873 95.85 -39.24 129.70
C ALA A 873 97.01 -39.02 128.72
N GLY A 874 97.36 -37.76 128.48
CA GLY A 874 98.41 -37.35 127.54
C GLY A 874 98.13 -37.65 126.05
N SER A 875 96.88 -38.01 125.69
CA SER A 875 96.52 -38.44 124.34
C SER A 875 95.86 -37.36 123.51
N ARG A 876 96.08 -37.43 122.19
CA ARG A 876 95.53 -36.49 121.19
C ARG A 876 94.26 -37.06 120.55
N PHE A 877 93.24 -36.22 120.42
CA PHE A 877 91.96 -36.55 119.81
C PHE A 877 91.57 -35.54 118.71
N ALA A 878 90.68 -35.93 117.80
CA ALA A 878 89.99 -35.07 116.84
C ALA A 878 88.47 -35.22 116.96
N VAL A 879 87.66 -34.20 116.65
CA VAL A 879 86.19 -34.32 116.64
C VAL A 879 85.55 -33.80 115.35
N GLN A 880 84.45 -34.42 114.91
CA GLN A 880 83.63 -34.05 113.75
C GLN A 880 82.13 -34.14 114.09
N VAL A 881 81.29 -33.24 113.55
CA VAL A 881 79.83 -33.28 113.69
C VAL A 881 79.17 -33.33 112.31
N THR A 882 78.22 -34.24 112.12
CA THR A 882 77.43 -34.39 110.88
C THR A 882 75.96 -34.14 111.15
N ALA A 883 75.32 -33.25 110.39
CA ALA A 883 73.87 -33.08 110.36
C ALA A 883 73.24 -34.05 109.34
N VAL A 884 72.13 -34.69 109.69
CA VAL A 884 71.49 -35.73 108.86
C VAL A 884 70.01 -35.41 108.65
N LYS A 885 69.50 -35.60 107.42
CA LYS A 885 68.08 -35.49 107.04
C LYS A 885 67.74 -36.64 106.09
N GLY A 886 66.97 -37.62 106.55
CA GLY A 886 66.75 -38.87 105.83
C GLY A 886 68.08 -39.56 105.48
N SER A 887 68.36 -39.75 104.19
CA SER A 887 69.63 -40.27 103.67
C SER A 887 70.66 -39.18 103.29
N LEU A 888 70.33 -37.90 103.46
CA LEU A 888 71.21 -36.77 103.12
C LEU A 888 71.99 -36.31 104.34
N GLU A 889 73.30 -36.10 104.17
CA GLU A 889 74.22 -35.82 105.28
C GLU A 889 75.18 -34.66 104.95
N ALA A 890 75.51 -33.86 105.96
CA ALA A 890 76.45 -32.74 105.82
C ALA A 890 77.37 -32.63 107.05
N SER A 891 78.68 -32.86 106.84
CA SER A 891 79.69 -32.93 107.90
C SER A 891 80.48 -31.63 108.06
N SER A 892 80.86 -31.32 109.31
CA SER A 892 81.78 -30.24 109.66
C SER A 892 83.26 -30.61 109.38
N THR A 893 84.15 -29.64 109.53
CA THR A 893 85.60 -29.84 109.55
C THR A 893 86.08 -30.43 110.89
N ASN A 894 87.21 -31.13 110.90
CA ASN A 894 87.76 -31.79 112.09
C ASN A 894 88.64 -30.85 112.92
N ILE A 895 88.58 -30.94 114.26
CA ILE A 895 89.38 -30.12 115.19
C ILE A 895 90.06 -31.00 116.25
N THR A 896 91.33 -30.73 116.59
CA THR A 896 92.14 -31.56 117.51
C THR A 896 92.45 -30.93 118.88
N GLN A 897 92.59 -31.75 119.92
CA GLN A 897 92.99 -31.35 121.28
C GLN A 897 93.71 -32.51 122.03
N TRP A 898 94.48 -32.20 123.07
CA TRP A 898 95.16 -33.18 123.95
C TRP A 898 94.52 -33.26 125.35
N THR A 899 94.67 -34.41 126.02
CA THR A 899 94.45 -34.58 127.47
C THR A 899 95.73 -34.31 128.27
N TYR A 900 95.62 -33.92 129.55
CA TYR A 900 96.80 -33.69 130.41
C TYR A 900 97.56 -35.00 130.73
N PRO A 901 98.91 -35.00 130.79
CA PRO A 901 99.71 -36.16 131.18
C PRO A 901 99.77 -36.34 132.71
N LEU A 902 100.08 -37.56 133.17
CA LEU A 902 100.26 -37.88 134.59
C LEU A 902 101.71 -37.66 135.07
N ALA A 903 101.88 -37.22 136.32
CA ALA A 903 103.18 -36.92 136.90
C ALA A 903 104.00 -38.20 137.24
N PRO A 904 105.32 -38.22 137.01
CA PRO A 904 106.14 -39.44 137.20
C PRO A 904 106.11 -39.94 138.66
N ALA A 905 106.29 -41.25 138.87
CA ALA A 905 106.30 -41.88 140.20
C ALA A 905 107.71 -42.35 140.62
N ASN A 906 107.89 -42.63 141.92
CA ASN A 906 109.09 -43.27 142.49
C ASN A 906 110.43 -42.63 142.07
N LEU A 907 110.55 -41.30 142.19
CA LEU A 907 111.81 -40.61 141.97
C LEU A 907 112.83 -40.98 143.07
N THR A 908 113.97 -41.53 142.66
CA THR A 908 115.08 -41.96 143.53
C THR A 908 116.39 -41.34 143.06
N LEU A 909 117.30 -41.06 143.99
CA LEU A 909 118.60 -40.43 143.74
C LEU A 909 119.72 -41.27 144.35
N VAL A 910 120.78 -41.53 143.59
CA VAL A 910 121.94 -42.35 144.02
C VAL A 910 123.24 -41.69 143.53
N SER A 911 124.23 -41.57 144.42
CA SER A 911 125.59 -41.11 144.08
C SER A 911 126.56 -42.28 143.97
N HIS A 912 127.20 -42.41 142.80
CA HIS A 912 128.13 -43.51 142.48
C HIS A 912 129.61 -43.14 142.65
N SER A 913 129.94 -41.84 142.56
CA SER A 913 131.31 -41.34 142.70
C SER A 913 131.31 -39.92 143.28
N ALA A 914 132.49 -39.36 143.55
CA ALA A 914 132.64 -38.00 144.06
C ALA A 914 132.08 -36.90 143.12
N SER A 915 131.74 -37.21 141.86
CA SER A 915 131.24 -36.21 140.89
C SER A 915 130.02 -36.63 140.08
N GLU A 916 129.27 -37.65 140.53
CA GLU A 916 128.14 -38.20 139.78
C GLU A 916 126.91 -38.46 140.65
N LEU A 917 125.74 -38.10 140.13
CA LEU A 917 124.42 -38.34 140.73
C LEU A 917 123.44 -38.85 139.67
N GLN A 918 122.87 -40.03 139.91
CA GLN A 918 121.84 -40.64 139.08
C GLN A 918 120.45 -40.40 139.67
N ALA A 919 119.51 -40.03 138.81
CA ALA A 919 118.08 -39.93 139.11
C ALA A 919 117.30 -40.97 138.32
N SER A 920 116.37 -41.69 138.97
CA SER A 920 115.51 -42.70 138.32
C SER A 920 114.05 -42.59 138.76
N TRP A 921 113.11 -42.79 137.83
CA TRP A 921 111.66 -42.66 138.03
C TRP A 921 110.87 -43.73 137.23
N ALA A 922 109.67 -44.03 137.69
CA ALA A 922 108.69 -44.86 136.98
C ALA A 922 107.71 -43.98 136.18
N ALA A 923 107.36 -44.43 134.97
CA ALA A 923 106.30 -43.80 134.19
C ALA A 923 104.92 -44.16 134.74
N THR A 924 104.05 -43.16 134.83
CA THR A 924 102.63 -43.30 135.17
C THR A 924 101.78 -43.08 133.91
N GLY A 925 101.13 -44.14 133.42
CA GLY A 925 100.40 -44.10 132.15
C GLY A 925 101.29 -44.22 130.91
N GLN A 926 100.65 -44.33 129.75
CA GLN A 926 101.29 -44.63 128.45
C GLN A 926 101.39 -43.41 127.51
N GLY A 927 100.72 -42.29 127.84
CA GLY A 927 100.65 -41.08 126.99
C GLY A 927 101.70 -40.00 127.29
N ALA A 928 102.88 -40.37 127.79
CA ALA A 928 103.98 -39.44 127.99
C ALA A 928 104.77 -39.25 126.69
N GLU A 929 104.70 -38.08 126.06
CA GLU A 929 105.53 -37.78 124.88
C GLU A 929 107.01 -37.60 125.27
N GLY A 930 107.28 -37.10 126.50
CA GLY A 930 108.65 -36.95 127.02
C GLY A 930 108.73 -36.71 128.53
N TYR A 931 109.96 -36.73 129.04
CA TYR A 931 110.33 -36.37 130.41
C TYR A 931 111.39 -35.28 130.42
N VAL A 932 111.26 -34.32 131.34
CA VAL A 932 112.23 -33.25 131.57
C VAL A 932 112.79 -33.40 132.98
N VAL A 933 114.12 -33.46 133.14
CA VAL A 933 114.77 -33.59 134.45
C VAL A 933 115.64 -32.36 134.70
N ASP A 934 115.40 -31.68 135.82
CA ASP A 934 116.16 -30.51 136.28
C ASP A 934 116.92 -30.84 137.57
N VAL A 935 118.17 -30.39 137.66
CA VAL A 935 119.05 -30.50 138.84
C VAL A 935 119.51 -29.13 139.27
N TYR A 936 119.42 -28.89 140.58
CA TYR A 936 119.81 -27.65 141.24
C TYR A 936 120.79 -27.96 142.38
N ASP A 937 121.77 -27.09 142.61
CA ASP A 937 122.60 -27.11 143.81
C ASP A 937 121.76 -26.60 144.99
N ARG A 938 121.73 -27.34 146.11
CA ARG A 938 120.80 -27.05 147.21
C ARG A 938 121.20 -25.82 148.02
N ALA A 939 122.49 -25.52 148.13
CA ALA A 939 122.99 -24.42 148.95
C ALA A 939 122.83 -23.06 148.25
N SER A 940 123.12 -23.02 146.95
CA SER A 940 123.01 -21.83 146.10
C SER A 940 121.64 -21.69 145.42
N SER A 941 120.82 -22.75 145.38
CA SER A 941 119.63 -22.86 144.52
C SER A 941 119.91 -22.62 143.03
N SER A 942 121.17 -22.66 142.61
CA SER A 942 121.56 -22.50 141.21
C SER A 942 121.18 -23.74 140.42
N HIS A 943 120.80 -23.56 139.15
CA HIS A 943 120.50 -24.66 138.24
C HIS A 943 121.81 -25.19 137.63
N VAL A 944 122.02 -26.50 137.74
CA VAL A 944 123.30 -27.17 137.48
C VAL A 944 123.21 -28.11 136.28
N GLY A 945 122.01 -28.59 135.97
CA GLY A 945 121.78 -29.44 134.81
C GLY A 945 120.31 -29.54 134.43
N HIS A 946 120.05 -29.63 133.13
CA HIS A 946 118.73 -29.89 132.56
C HIS A 946 118.88 -30.88 131.42
N VAL A 947 117.93 -31.81 131.31
CA VAL A 947 117.86 -32.73 130.18
C VAL A 947 116.40 -32.98 129.79
N VAL A 948 116.15 -32.98 128.50
CA VAL A 948 114.89 -33.47 127.90
C VAL A 948 115.14 -34.87 127.37
N LEU A 949 114.22 -35.78 127.66
CA LEU A 949 114.31 -37.21 127.41
C LEU A 949 113.02 -37.70 126.75
N GLY A 950 113.11 -38.71 125.89
CA GLY A 950 111.92 -39.33 125.29
C GLY A 950 111.06 -40.08 126.33
N GLY A 951 109.81 -40.36 125.98
CA GLY A 951 108.82 -41.05 126.83
C GLY A 951 109.24 -42.44 127.35
N ASP A 952 110.29 -43.06 126.78
CA ASP A 952 110.84 -44.34 127.25
C ASP A 952 111.88 -44.20 128.37
N ALA A 953 112.38 -42.99 128.64
CA ALA A 953 113.43 -42.79 129.64
C ALA A 953 112.92 -43.01 131.07
N ARG A 954 113.70 -43.75 131.86
CA ARG A 954 113.41 -44.07 133.27
C ARG A 954 114.52 -43.66 134.23
N SER A 955 115.67 -43.21 133.72
CA SER A 955 116.74 -42.65 134.54
C SER A 955 117.67 -41.73 133.73
N HIS A 956 118.41 -40.88 134.43
CA HIS A 956 119.50 -40.07 133.87
C HIS A 956 120.61 -39.86 134.92
N THR A 957 121.87 -39.79 134.48
CA THR A 957 123.03 -39.58 135.36
C THR A 957 123.73 -38.27 135.04
N PHE A 958 123.71 -37.34 135.99
CA PHE A 958 124.45 -36.10 135.94
C PHE A 958 125.89 -36.34 136.41
N ARG A 959 126.86 -35.82 135.65
CA ARG A 959 128.31 -36.00 135.87
C ARG A 959 129.00 -34.65 135.98
N LYS A 960 130.23 -34.63 136.52
CA LYS A 960 131.03 -33.42 136.83
C LYS A 960 130.40 -32.53 137.91
N LEU A 961 129.67 -33.13 138.84
CA LEU A 961 129.18 -32.46 140.04
C LEU A 961 130.33 -32.26 141.05
N SER A 962 130.19 -31.27 141.94
CA SER A 962 131.18 -30.99 142.98
C SER A 962 131.14 -32.10 144.05
N PRO A 963 132.29 -32.59 144.56
CA PRO A 963 132.35 -33.49 145.71
C PRO A 963 131.68 -32.93 146.97
N GLY A 964 131.18 -33.81 147.84
CA GLY A 964 130.53 -33.45 149.13
C GLY A 964 129.25 -32.61 149.04
N THR A 965 128.74 -32.29 147.84
CA THR A 965 127.73 -31.24 147.63
C THR A 965 126.32 -31.80 147.52
N HIS A 966 125.33 -31.17 148.18
CA HIS A 966 123.92 -31.55 148.10
C HIS A 966 123.22 -30.94 146.86
N TYR A 967 122.58 -31.80 146.07
CA TYR A 967 121.77 -31.42 144.90
C TYR A 967 120.28 -31.75 145.11
N SER A 968 119.42 -31.04 144.39
CA SER A 968 117.95 -31.16 144.36
C SER A 968 117.50 -31.46 142.93
N VAL A 969 116.64 -32.46 142.73
CA VAL A 969 116.23 -32.95 141.41
C VAL A 969 114.72 -33.02 141.27
N ALA A 970 114.19 -32.61 140.11
CA ALA A 970 112.77 -32.64 139.76
C ALA A 970 112.57 -33.27 138.37
N VAL A 971 111.48 -34.02 138.16
CA VAL A 971 111.13 -34.61 136.85
C VAL A 971 109.73 -34.17 136.43
N ARG A 972 109.53 -33.84 135.15
CA ARG A 972 108.23 -33.43 134.58
C ARG A 972 107.87 -34.29 133.38
N THR A 973 106.65 -34.85 133.35
CA THR A 973 106.08 -35.49 132.16
C THR A 973 105.52 -34.41 131.22
N THR A 974 105.65 -34.60 129.91
CA THR A 974 105.07 -33.73 128.87
C THR A 974 104.18 -34.51 127.90
N ALA A 975 103.12 -33.86 127.40
CA ALA A 975 102.29 -34.31 126.28
C ALA A 975 101.65 -33.10 125.58
N GLY A 976 102.06 -32.84 124.34
CA GLY A 976 101.72 -31.61 123.62
C GLY A 976 102.11 -30.37 124.43
N PRO A 977 101.22 -29.37 124.58
CA PRO A 977 101.47 -28.18 125.40
C PRO A 977 101.35 -28.43 126.91
N PHE A 978 100.91 -29.61 127.36
CA PHE A 978 100.59 -29.90 128.76
C PHE A 978 101.74 -30.64 129.46
N HIS A 979 101.95 -30.35 130.75
CA HIS A 979 103.01 -30.96 131.54
C HIS A 979 102.64 -31.10 133.02
N THR A 980 103.22 -32.08 133.71
CA THR A 980 102.99 -32.35 135.14
C THR A 980 104.28 -32.81 135.84
N SER A 981 104.55 -32.30 137.05
CA SER A 981 105.85 -32.41 137.73
C SER A 981 105.84 -33.23 139.02
N THR A 982 106.93 -33.96 139.30
CA THR A 982 107.19 -34.55 140.63
C THR A 982 107.55 -33.48 141.66
N PRO A 983 107.39 -33.76 142.96
CA PRO A 983 108.10 -33.01 144.00
C PRO A 983 109.62 -33.18 143.88
N ASN A 984 110.37 -32.22 144.43
CA ASN A 984 111.83 -32.21 144.41
C ASN A 984 112.43 -33.18 145.45
N PHE A 985 113.44 -33.96 145.05
CA PHE A 985 114.21 -34.86 145.93
C PHE A 985 115.66 -34.39 146.06
N THR A 986 116.34 -34.66 147.18
CA THR A 986 117.73 -34.17 147.42
C THR A 986 118.71 -35.25 147.87
N HIS A 987 119.96 -35.22 147.39
CA HIS A 987 121.05 -36.15 147.76
C HIS A 987 122.43 -35.49 147.63
N CYS A 988 123.46 -35.97 148.34
CA CYS A 988 124.86 -35.50 148.25
C CYS A 988 125.79 -36.40 147.40
N THR A 989 126.91 -35.84 146.93
CA THR A 989 128.05 -36.58 146.34
C THR A 989 129.09 -36.96 147.41
N ARG A 990 129.99 -37.93 147.12
CA ARG A 990 131.03 -38.42 148.05
C ARG A 990 132.30 -37.54 148.10
N GLU A 991 133.13 -37.68 149.14
CA GLU A 991 134.44 -37.00 149.32
C GLU A 991 135.65 -37.88 148.91
N TYR A 992 136.87 -37.35 149.00
CA TYR A 992 138.16 -38.02 148.65
C TYR A 992 138.98 -38.39 149.90
N ASP A 993 139.54 -39.60 149.95
CA ASP A 993 140.44 -40.08 151.03
C ASP A 993 141.92 -39.74 150.79
N ALA A 994 142.70 -39.42 151.85
CA ALA A 994 144.15 -39.23 151.77
C ALA A 994 144.94 -39.51 153.07
N LEU A 995 146.03 -40.26 152.93
CA LEU A 995 147.09 -40.59 153.91
C LEU A 995 148.35 -41.04 153.13
N LEU A 996 149.62 -40.82 153.54
CA LEU A 996 150.18 -40.03 154.65
C LEU A 996 151.67 -39.70 154.29
N ALA A 997 152.08 -38.42 154.34
CA ALA A 997 153.48 -37.98 154.50
C ALA A 997 153.52 -36.57 155.12
#